data_AF-A0A417D2N2-F1
#
_entry.id   AF-A0A417D2N2-F1
#
_cell.length_a   1.000
_cell.length_b   1.000
_cell.length_c   1.000
_cell.angle_alpha   90.00
_cell.angle_beta   90.00
_cell.angle_gamma   90.00
#
_symmetry.space_group_name_H-M   'P 1'
#
loop_
_entity.id
_entity.type
_entity.pdbx_description
1 polymer ?
#
loop_
_entity_poly.entity_id
_entity_poly.type
_entity_poly.pdbx_seq_one_letter_code
_entity_poly.pdbx_strand_id
1 'polypeptide(L)'
;MSEVLRLIKEAAAQKAAQEKPKGLRVAAYCRVSTDSDEQKTSYRTQKAFYTDMIQRHPGWTFAGIYADEGITGTSRLHRDEFNQMLEDARNGKIDLIVTKSISRFARNTVDTLDCARQLKQLTPPVGIFFEKENINTLDSTSEVILTIYSALAQEESHSISDNIHWSYQKRFQEGKPMVHLSRMIGYDKGENGEWIINEEQAEPVRYLFRRYACGAGRATIINEMNERGWKTVSGTDWNPSSFSNVILNEKYVGDLEMQKYVTSNFLSHKAVPNRGQLPKYYIRDHHAPIVDRATWLIVQSEMKRRPPLLSRDPLNICYVNLSCPACGKTMVHKRRKIAAYWVDAESIEDTKERQGLPLYGVGKMRCSDKDCTEELYEVAIEQGFMEMLYRLKRDYEENKEQSELAVKYRECQREPEDHSGRILELRELLQKLEQECKRLMKKQMEAQKKMAEQERVFLQESLQESIRDGSIQMDAIMEGMDQQRVDGVYTPAAGSAEAMYNELLKDILKRKEELENELHILEESSEGGIILKKRYEYFLEELLALPEQNRYGQKLVVHGLDDKEPQWTESGVFLSTPDMLTFSREMYAVNIESGRVDGDVIHYRTIYGMEFTAFGARRTIKDFKDYRVYDKDGKPKFAENEAEILGESVQVEYRKRRNGKKI
;
A
#
# COMPACT_ATOMS: atom_id res chain seq x y z
N MET A 1 35.48 47.31 -53.82
CA MET A 1 35.30 47.60 -52.38
C MET A 1 34.47 48.86 -52.14
N SER A 2 34.79 50.01 -52.74
CA SER A 2 34.02 51.26 -52.59
C SER A 2 32.59 51.19 -53.17
N GLU A 3 32.41 50.60 -54.35
CA GLU A 3 31.09 50.43 -55.00
C GLU A 3 30.15 49.53 -54.16
N VAL A 4 30.70 48.45 -53.59
CA VAL A 4 29.97 47.49 -52.75
C VAL A 4 29.57 48.13 -51.42
N LEU A 5 30.46 48.93 -50.80
CA LEU A 5 30.12 49.69 -49.60
C LEU A 5 29.06 50.76 -49.86
N ARG A 6 29.08 51.39 -51.04
CA ARG A 6 28.05 52.35 -51.45
C ARG A 6 26.71 51.67 -51.62
N LEU A 7 26.66 50.53 -52.31
CA LEU A 7 25.44 49.75 -52.52
C LEU A 7 24.88 49.18 -51.21
N ILE A 8 25.73 48.77 -50.25
CA ILE A 8 25.29 48.33 -48.92
C ILE A 8 24.72 49.51 -48.12
N LYS A 9 25.33 50.70 -48.19
CA LYS A 9 24.81 51.91 -47.54
C LYS A 9 23.53 52.41 -48.19
N GLU A 10 23.40 52.34 -49.51
CA GLU A 10 22.20 52.70 -50.26
C GLU A 10 21.06 51.70 -50.00
N ALA A 11 21.36 50.40 -49.91
CA ALA A 11 20.38 49.39 -49.51
C ALA A 11 19.96 49.54 -48.03
N ALA A 12 20.88 49.86 -47.13
CA ALA A 12 20.57 50.16 -45.73
C ALA A 12 19.76 51.46 -45.57
N ALA A 13 20.07 52.48 -46.38
CA ALA A 13 19.34 53.75 -46.41
C ALA A 13 17.94 53.59 -47.04
N GLN A 14 17.78 52.75 -48.07
CA GLN A 14 16.48 52.42 -48.65
C GLN A 14 15.62 51.58 -47.70
N LYS A 15 16.24 50.68 -46.91
CA LYS A 15 15.57 49.91 -45.86
C LYS A 15 15.13 50.81 -44.69
N ALA A 16 15.97 51.77 -44.30
CA ALA A 16 15.65 52.78 -43.28
C ALA A 16 14.62 53.83 -43.76
N ALA A 17 14.55 54.11 -45.07
CA ALA A 17 13.59 55.05 -45.67
C ALA A 17 12.20 54.44 -45.94
N GLN A 18 12.04 53.11 -45.88
CA GLN A 18 10.77 52.41 -46.06
C GLN A 18 10.02 52.10 -44.75
N GLU A 19 10.65 52.21 -43.59
CA GLU A 19 9.96 52.11 -42.30
C GLU A 19 9.52 53.50 -41.84
N LYS A 20 8.26 53.87 -42.17
CA LYS A 20 7.53 54.85 -41.33
C LYS A 20 7.63 54.37 -39.88
N PRO A 21 7.79 55.25 -38.87
CA PRO A 21 7.66 54.83 -37.47
C PRO A 21 6.22 54.34 -37.29
N LYS A 22 6.00 53.03 -37.42
CA LYS A 22 4.75 52.41 -37.04
C LYS A 22 4.69 52.60 -35.53
N GLY A 23 3.71 53.38 -35.07
CA GLY A 23 3.49 53.50 -33.63
C GLY A 23 3.34 52.11 -33.02
N LEU A 24 3.94 51.90 -31.86
CA LEU A 24 3.83 50.65 -31.10
C LEU A 24 2.34 50.36 -30.85
N ARG A 25 1.86 49.18 -31.23
CA ARG A 25 0.48 48.78 -30.97
C ARG A 25 0.35 48.37 -29.52
N VAL A 26 -0.29 49.21 -28.72
CA VAL A 26 -0.34 49.07 -27.27
C VAL A 26 -1.73 48.65 -26.83
N ALA A 27 -1.79 47.53 -26.10
CA ALA A 27 -3.00 47.06 -25.44
C ALA A 27 -2.89 47.22 -23.93
N ALA A 28 -4.00 47.45 -23.23
CA ALA A 28 -4.01 47.45 -21.77
C ALA A 28 -4.67 46.18 -21.21
N TYR A 29 -4.10 45.65 -20.13
CA TYR A 29 -4.69 44.55 -19.36
C TYR A 29 -5.16 45.01 -17.99
N CYS A 30 -6.45 44.85 -17.72
CA CYS A 30 -7.09 45.23 -16.45
C CYS A 30 -7.62 43.99 -15.72
N ARG A 31 -7.55 44.01 -14.39
CA ARG A 31 -8.17 42.97 -13.56
C ARG A 31 -8.95 43.63 -12.43
N VAL A 32 -10.27 43.48 -12.45
CA VAL A 32 -11.19 44.08 -11.46
C VAL A 32 -11.59 43.04 -10.40
N SER A 33 -11.73 43.45 -9.14
CA SER A 33 -12.19 42.57 -8.05
C SER A 33 -13.71 42.64 -7.97
N THR A 34 -14.42 41.52 -7.93
CA THR A 34 -15.88 41.54 -7.91
C THR A 34 -16.39 41.76 -6.49
N ASP A 35 -17.14 42.85 -6.29
CA ASP A 35 -18.29 43.00 -5.37
C ASP A 35 -18.83 44.46 -5.47
N SER A 36 -20.15 44.59 -5.72
CA SER A 36 -21.01 45.80 -5.77
C SER A 36 -21.16 46.61 -7.09
N ASP A 37 -22.34 47.23 -7.23
CA ASP A 37 -22.77 48.09 -8.37
C ASP A 37 -21.95 49.39 -8.53
N GLU A 38 -21.14 49.77 -7.53
CA GLU A 38 -20.25 50.93 -7.59
C GLU A 38 -19.09 50.74 -8.61
N GLN A 39 -18.89 49.52 -9.10
CA GLN A 39 -17.77 49.14 -9.97
C GLN A 39 -17.99 49.29 -11.48
N LYS A 40 -19.24 49.43 -11.97
CA LYS A 40 -19.46 49.78 -13.39
C LYS A 40 -18.76 51.09 -13.74
N THR A 41 -18.63 51.97 -12.75
CA THR A 41 -17.83 53.20 -12.81
C THR A 41 -16.34 52.88 -12.84
N SER A 42 -15.81 52.02 -11.95
CA SER A 42 -14.39 51.62 -11.90
C SER A 42 -13.87 51.00 -13.21
N TYR A 43 -14.63 50.12 -13.85
CA TYR A 43 -14.25 49.51 -15.14
C TYR A 43 -14.25 50.53 -16.30
N ARG A 44 -15.30 51.36 -16.38
CA ARG A 44 -15.38 52.45 -17.37
C ARG A 44 -14.28 53.48 -17.17
N THR A 45 -13.96 53.81 -15.92
CA THR A 45 -12.87 54.72 -15.56
C THR A 45 -11.50 54.12 -15.89
N GLN A 46 -11.26 52.82 -15.64
CA GLN A 46 -10.02 52.15 -16.04
C GLN A 46 -9.89 52.09 -17.57
N LYS A 47 -10.97 51.76 -18.28
CA LYS A 47 -10.98 51.81 -19.75
C LYS A 47 -10.68 53.21 -20.28
N ALA A 48 -11.33 54.23 -19.75
CA ALA A 48 -11.10 55.62 -20.14
C ALA A 48 -9.66 56.03 -19.85
N PHE A 49 -9.14 55.73 -18.67
CA PHE A 49 -7.77 56.02 -18.26
C PHE A 49 -6.74 55.41 -19.21
N TYR A 50 -6.82 54.10 -19.46
CA TYR A 50 -5.85 53.43 -20.34
C TYR A 50 -6.01 53.80 -21.81
N THR A 51 -7.23 53.99 -22.29
CA THR A 51 -7.48 54.46 -23.67
C THR A 51 -6.83 55.83 -23.87
N ASP A 52 -7.06 56.75 -22.94
CA ASP A 52 -6.56 58.11 -22.98
C ASP A 52 -5.04 58.18 -22.81
N MET A 53 -4.48 57.41 -21.87
CA MET A 53 -3.03 57.29 -21.68
C MET A 53 -2.34 56.78 -22.94
N ILE A 54 -2.89 55.75 -23.59
CA ILE A 54 -2.31 55.19 -24.81
C ILE A 54 -2.43 56.15 -25.99
N GLN A 55 -3.57 56.83 -26.14
CA GLN A 55 -3.80 57.76 -27.24
C GLN A 55 -2.98 59.05 -27.13
N ARG A 56 -2.66 59.50 -25.90
CA ARG A 56 -1.83 60.69 -25.67
C ARG A 56 -0.33 60.42 -25.80
N HIS A 57 0.10 59.16 -25.73
CA HIS A 57 1.51 58.84 -25.83
C HIS A 57 1.99 58.95 -27.29
N PRO A 58 2.97 59.83 -27.59
CA PRO A 58 3.49 59.95 -28.94
C PRO A 58 4.15 58.63 -29.36
N GLY A 59 3.76 58.11 -30.53
CA GLY A 59 4.29 56.87 -31.06
C GLY A 59 3.59 55.59 -30.56
N TRP A 60 2.45 55.67 -29.86
CA TRP A 60 1.61 54.52 -29.54
C TRP A 60 0.35 54.50 -30.40
N THR A 61 -0.16 53.30 -30.68
CA THR A 61 -1.43 53.06 -31.37
C THR A 61 -2.28 52.14 -30.51
N PHE A 62 -3.51 52.54 -30.22
CA PHE A 62 -4.41 51.78 -29.36
C PHE A 62 -4.80 50.45 -30.01
N ALA A 63 -4.49 49.33 -29.34
CA ALA A 63 -4.71 47.96 -29.83
C ALA A 63 -5.80 47.19 -29.06
N GLY A 64 -6.44 47.82 -28.06
CA GLY A 64 -7.54 47.23 -27.31
C GLY A 64 -7.34 47.26 -25.79
N ILE A 65 -8.40 46.92 -25.06
CA ILE A 65 -8.35 46.73 -23.60
C ILE A 65 -8.98 45.38 -23.28
N TYR A 66 -8.19 44.54 -22.64
CA TYR A 66 -8.56 43.20 -22.20
C TYR A 66 -8.77 43.23 -20.69
N ALA A 67 -9.89 42.71 -20.20
CA ALA A 67 -10.21 42.86 -18.79
C ALA A 67 -11.01 41.70 -18.19
N ASP A 68 -10.48 41.08 -17.14
CA ASP A 68 -11.12 39.98 -16.40
C ASP A 68 -11.73 40.45 -15.06
N GLU A 69 -12.89 39.88 -14.70
CA GLU A 69 -13.52 40.00 -13.37
C GLU A 69 -12.94 38.98 -12.38
N GLY A 70 -12.90 39.29 -11.07
CA GLY A 70 -12.19 38.47 -10.09
C GLY A 70 -12.93 38.20 -8.79
N ILE A 71 -13.52 37.01 -8.66
CA ILE A 71 -13.81 36.33 -7.38
C ILE A 71 -13.20 34.91 -7.45
N THR A 72 -12.24 34.66 -6.56
CA THR A 72 -11.76 33.33 -6.10
C THR A 72 -11.06 32.37 -7.08
N GLY A 73 -10.18 31.54 -6.51
CA GLY A 73 -9.89 30.18 -7.00
C GLY A 73 -8.85 30.02 -8.10
N THR A 74 -7.59 29.79 -7.70
CA THR A 74 -6.62 28.74 -8.13
C THR A 74 -6.54 28.16 -9.56
N SER A 75 -7.39 28.51 -10.53
CA SER A 75 -7.36 27.96 -11.90
C SER A 75 -7.26 29.04 -12.98
N ARG A 76 -6.54 28.73 -14.08
CA ARG A 76 -6.49 29.51 -15.34
C ARG A 76 -7.80 29.46 -16.15
N LEU A 77 -8.79 28.65 -15.73
CA LEU A 77 -10.07 28.41 -16.43
C LEU A 77 -11.05 29.61 -16.45
N HIS A 78 -10.70 30.75 -15.84
CA HIS A 78 -11.57 31.95 -15.76
C HIS A 78 -10.83 33.24 -16.15
N ARG A 79 -9.95 33.21 -17.17
CA ARG A 79 -9.21 34.40 -17.66
C ARG A 79 -9.26 34.50 -19.19
N ASP A 80 -10.47 34.55 -19.72
CA ASP A 80 -10.70 34.50 -21.16
C ASP A 80 -10.07 35.70 -21.88
N GLU A 81 -10.15 36.90 -21.28
CA GLU A 81 -9.59 38.12 -21.87
C GLU A 81 -8.06 38.15 -21.79
N PHE A 82 -7.47 37.64 -20.70
CA PHE A 82 -6.01 37.49 -20.61
C PHE A 82 -5.48 36.50 -21.65
N ASN A 83 -6.14 35.36 -21.86
CA ASN A 83 -5.72 34.38 -22.85
C ASN A 83 -5.88 34.92 -24.28
N GLN A 84 -6.98 35.63 -24.55
CA GLN A 84 -7.22 36.29 -25.83
C GLN A 84 -6.17 37.36 -26.13
N MET A 85 -5.78 38.16 -25.13
CA MET A 85 -4.69 39.13 -25.24
C MET A 85 -3.36 38.47 -25.64
N LEU A 86 -2.99 37.38 -24.96
CA LEU A 86 -1.76 36.66 -25.28
C LEU A 86 -1.78 36.10 -26.71
N GLU A 87 -2.94 35.62 -27.17
CA GLU A 87 -3.10 35.11 -28.53
C GLU A 87 -3.05 36.24 -29.56
N ASP A 88 -3.65 37.39 -29.30
CA ASP A 88 -3.54 38.57 -30.15
C ASP A 88 -2.10 39.12 -30.21
N ALA A 89 -1.35 39.02 -29.11
CA ALA A 89 0.08 39.30 -29.09
C ALA A 89 0.88 38.32 -29.96
N ARG A 90 0.61 37.01 -29.88
CA ARG A 90 1.25 35.99 -30.74
C ARG A 90 0.93 36.16 -32.22
N ASN A 91 -0.29 36.56 -32.54
CA ASN A 91 -0.71 36.90 -33.90
C ASN A 91 -0.15 38.24 -34.38
N GLY A 92 0.72 38.86 -33.59
CA GLY A 92 1.39 40.11 -33.91
C GLY A 92 0.40 41.24 -34.08
N LYS A 93 -0.67 41.31 -33.28
CA LYS A 93 -1.60 42.46 -33.22
C LYS A 93 -1.23 43.47 -32.13
N ILE A 94 -0.40 43.05 -31.17
CA ILE A 94 0.05 43.82 -30.01
C ILE A 94 1.58 43.81 -29.97
N ASP A 95 2.19 44.98 -29.77
CA ASP A 95 3.65 45.15 -29.61
C ASP A 95 4.04 45.46 -28.15
N LEU A 96 3.12 46.05 -27.37
CA LEU A 96 3.33 46.37 -25.95
C LEU A 96 2.04 46.14 -25.16
N ILE A 97 2.13 45.48 -24.02
CA ILE A 97 1.03 45.33 -23.07
C ILE A 97 1.28 46.24 -21.87
N VAL A 98 0.31 47.06 -21.50
CA VAL A 98 0.39 47.93 -20.32
C VAL A 98 -0.52 47.37 -19.22
N THR A 99 -0.01 47.33 -18.00
CA THR A 99 -0.79 46.90 -16.84
C THR A 99 -0.30 47.56 -15.55
N LYS A 100 -1.20 47.68 -14.59
CA LYS A 100 -0.97 48.44 -13.36
C LYS A 100 0.20 47.93 -12.52
N SER A 101 0.34 46.61 -12.37
CA SER A 101 1.43 46.01 -11.58
C SER A 101 1.69 44.55 -11.95
N ILE A 102 2.85 44.03 -11.56
CA ILE A 102 3.24 42.61 -11.73
C ILE A 102 2.16 41.67 -11.16
N SER A 103 1.64 41.97 -9.96
CA SER A 103 0.59 41.20 -9.29
C SER A 103 -0.80 41.27 -9.95
N ARG A 104 -1.03 42.26 -10.83
CA ARG A 104 -2.26 42.36 -11.62
C ARG A 104 -2.18 41.53 -12.91
N PHE A 105 -0.97 41.29 -13.41
CA PHE A 105 -0.72 40.53 -14.65
C PHE A 105 -0.81 39.01 -14.45
N ALA A 106 -0.28 38.43 -13.37
CA ALA A 106 -0.53 37.02 -13.02
C ALA A 106 -0.60 36.76 -11.51
N ARG A 107 -1.11 35.57 -11.14
CA ARG A 107 -1.45 35.18 -9.75
C ARG A 107 -0.26 34.66 -8.94
N ASN A 108 0.67 33.97 -9.60
CA ASN A 108 1.96 33.56 -9.05
C ASN A 108 3.05 34.23 -9.89
N THR A 109 4.15 34.59 -9.24
CA THR A 109 5.22 35.35 -9.88
C THR A 109 5.88 34.52 -11.00
N VAL A 110 5.89 33.18 -10.85
CA VAL A 110 6.37 32.21 -11.85
C VAL A 110 5.59 32.29 -13.17
N ASP A 111 4.26 32.30 -13.16
CA ASP A 111 3.50 32.41 -14.41
C ASP A 111 3.69 33.78 -15.09
N THR A 112 3.82 34.87 -14.30
CA THR A 112 4.12 36.20 -14.85
C THR A 112 5.43 36.19 -15.64
N LEU A 113 6.45 35.50 -15.12
CA LEU A 113 7.77 35.41 -15.71
C LEU A 113 7.78 34.56 -16.98
N ASP A 114 7.11 33.42 -16.97
CA ASP A 114 7.03 32.56 -18.14
C ASP A 114 6.26 33.24 -19.27
N CYS A 115 5.16 33.93 -18.98
CA CYS A 115 4.44 34.74 -19.96
C CYS A 115 5.31 35.88 -20.51
N ALA A 116 6.02 36.62 -19.64
CA ALA A 116 6.91 37.70 -20.06
C ALA A 116 8.06 37.21 -20.96
N ARG A 117 8.66 36.07 -20.64
CA ARG A 117 9.70 35.43 -21.46
C ARG A 117 9.16 34.98 -22.81
N GLN A 118 8.00 34.33 -22.84
CA GLN A 118 7.37 33.88 -24.08
C GLN A 118 7.06 35.04 -25.03
N LEU A 119 6.50 36.13 -24.49
CA LEU A 119 6.19 37.34 -25.27
C LEU A 119 7.46 38.02 -25.82
N LYS A 120 8.53 38.07 -25.02
CA LYS A 120 9.84 38.60 -25.43
C LYS A 120 10.52 37.76 -26.51
N GLN A 121 10.25 36.45 -26.57
CA GLN A 121 10.80 35.54 -27.58
C GLN A 121 10.05 35.59 -28.93
N LEU A 122 8.91 36.29 -29.01
CA LEU A 122 8.20 36.49 -30.27
C LEU A 122 9.05 37.30 -31.26
N THR A 123 8.74 37.17 -32.55
CA THR A 123 9.41 37.93 -33.62
C THR A 123 8.34 38.67 -34.42
N PRO A 124 8.14 39.99 -34.22
CA PRO A 124 8.87 40.89 -33.31
C PRO A 124 8.55 40.66 -31.81
N PRO A 125 9.45 41.04 -30.89
CA PRO A 125 9.26 40.82 -29.44
C PRO A 125 8.15 41.72 -28.90
N VAL A 126 7.34 41.17 -27.98
CA VAL A 126 6.26 41.91 -27.31
C VAL A 126 6.66 42.22 -25.87
N GLY A 127 6.60 43.50 -25.51
CA GLY A 127 6.92 43.97 -24.17
C GLY A 127 5.72 43.99 -23.23
N ILE A 128 6.00 43.97 -21.92
CA ILE A 128 5.02 44.29 -20.88
C ILE A 128 5.56 45.48 -20.09
N PHE A 129 4.75 46.51 -19.94
CA PHE A 129 5.02 47.66 -19.10
C PHE A 129 4.18 47.60 -17.82
N PHE A 130 4.87 47.50 -16.69
CA PHE A 130 4.28 47.52 -15.35
C PHE A 130 4.36 48.93 -14.79
N GLU A 131 3.24 49.64 -14.70
CA GLU A 131 3.21 51.06 -14.33
C GLU A 131 3.68 51.31 -12.89
N LYS A 132 3.19 50.54 -11.91
CA LYS A 132 3.53 50.73 -10.51
C LYS A 132 5.01 50.51 -10.24
N GLU A 133 5.59 49.48 -10.87
CA GLU A 133 6.99 49.15 -10.71
C GLU A 133 7.90 49.95 -11.68
N ASN A 134 7.31 50.64 -12.66
CA ASN A 134 7.99 51.36 -13.75
C ASN A 134 9.00 50.47 -14.50
N ILE A 135 8.56 49.26 -14.87
CA ILE A 135 9.40 48.25 -15.53
C ILE A 135 8.84 47.94 -16.91
N ASN A 136 9.70 48.02 -17.92
CA ASN A 136 9.44 47.46 -19.25
C ASN A 136 10.25 46.17 -19.44
N THR A 137 9.60 45.05 -19.75
CA THR A 137 10.27 43.74 -19.91
C THR A 137 11.20 43.65 -21.13
N LEU A 138 11.17 44.64 -22.01
CA LEU A 138 12.12 44.76 -23.12
C LEU A 138 13.45 45.43 -22.70
N ASP A 139 13.49 46.10 -21.55
CA ASP A 139 14.70 46.78 -21.06
C ASP A 139 15.69 45.79 -20.45
N SER A 140 16.99 46.10 -20.51
CA SER A 140 18.07 45.24 -19.98
C SER A 140 18.03 45.07 -18.44
N THR A 141 17.51 46.05 -17.70
CA THR A 141 17.37 46.01 -16.23
C THR A 141 16.22 45.11 -15.76
N SER A 142 15.30 44.74 -16.66
CA SER A 142 14.10 43.98 -16.32
C SER A 142 14.39 42.54 -15.92
N GLU A 143 15.39 41.88 -16.51
CA GLU A 143 15.76 40.49 -16.18
C GLU A 143 16.20 40.33 -14.72
N VAL A 144 16.92 41.31 -14.18
CA VAL A 144 17.38 41.30 -12.78
C VAL A 144 16.19 41.41 -11.83
N ILE A 145 15.29 42.35 -12.08
CA ILE A 145 14.11 42.55 -11.22
C ILE A 145 13.17 41.35 -11.30
N LEU A 146 12.94 40.82 -12.50
CA LEU A 146 12.19 39.59 -12.73
C LEU A 146 12.82 38.40 -11.98
N THR A 147 14.14 38.26 -11.98
CA THR A 147 14.87 37.21 -11.24
C THR A 147 14.69 37.36 -9.72
N ILE A 148 14.81 38.58 -9.18
CA ILE A 148 14.59 38.83 -7.74
C ILE A 148 13.16 38.47 -7.33
N TYR A 149 12.17 38.88 -8.11
CA TYR A 149 10.77 38.53 -7.86
C TYR A 149 10.51 37.02 -7.99
N SER A 150 11.20 36.34 -8.91
CA SER A 150 11.18 34.87 -9.01
C SER A 150 11.64 34.23 -7.71
N ALA A 151 12.78 34.69 -7.18
CA ALA A 151 13.39 34.16 -5.98
C ALA A 151 12.49 34.38 -4.74
N LEU A 152 11.92 35.60 -4.59
CA LEU A 152 11.01 35.91 -3.49
C LEU A 152 9.75 35.02 -3.50
N ALA A 153 9.19 34.76 -4.69
CA ALA A 153 8.01 33.91 -4.81
C ALA A 153 8.31 32.43 -4.55
N GLN A 154 9.50 31.97 -4.94
CA GLN A 154 9.96 30.63 -4.63
C GLN A 154 10.19 30.44 -3.13
N GLU A 155 10.76 31.44 -2.46
CA GLU A 155 10.96 31.45 -1.01
C GLU A 155 9.62 31.45 -0.25
N GLU A 156 8.65 32.26 -0.69
CA GLU A 156 7.31 32.27 -0.09
C GLU A 156 6.62 30.90 -0.24
N SER A 157 6.72 30.29 -1.43
CA SER A 157 6.17 28.95 -1.69
C SER A 157 6.84 27.88 -0.81
N HIS A 158 8.16 27.98 -0.64
CA HIS A 158 8.94 27.11 0.25
C HIS A 158 8.49 27.28 1.70
N SER A 159 8.41 28.51 2.20
CA SER A 159 7.97 28.85 3.56
C SER A 159 6.55 28.37 3.87
N ILE A 160 5.60 28.52 2.93
CA ILE A 160 4.24 27.96 3.09
C ILE A 160 4.28 26.44 3.19
N SER A 161 5.06 25.78 2.33
CA SER A 161 5.23 24.32 2.36
C SER A 161 5.81 23.86 3.70
N ASP A 162 6.83 24.54 4.22
CA ASP A 162 7.46 24.24 5.50
C ASP A 162 6.50 24.43 6.67
N ASN A 163 5.72 25.52 6.68
CA ASN A 163 4.72 25.76 7.71
C ASN A 163 3.62 24.69 7.72
N ILE A 164 3.18 24.25 6.54
CA ILE A 164 2.22 23.14 6.41
C ILE A 164 2.84 21.83 6.92
N HIS A 165 4.09 21.52 6.53
CA HIS A 165 4.80 20.34 7.00
C HIS A 165 4.99 20.35 8.52
N TRP A 166 5.39 21.47 9.09
CA TRP A 166 5.55 21.66 10.53
C TRP A 166 4.22 21.49 11.27
N SER A 167 3.13 22.06 10.74
CA SER A 167 1.77 21.89 11.28
C SER A 167 1.34 20.41 11.29
N TYR A 168 1.58 19.67 10.20
CA TYR A 168 1.30 18.23 10.15
C TYR A 168 2.17 17.42 11.12
N GLN A 169 3.48 17.69 11.18
CA GLN A 169 4.38 17.00 12.11
C GLN A 169 3.96 17.23 13.56
N LYS A 170 3.62 18.46 13.93
CA LYS A 170 3.14 18.79 15.27
C LYS A 170 1.86 18.01 15.61
N ARG A 171 0.91 17.90 14.67
CA ARG A 171 -0.29 17.09 14.87
C ARG A 171 0.02 15.60 15.04
N PHE A 172 0.96 15.06 14.28
CA PHE A 172 1.38 13.66 14.43
C PHE A 172 2.06 13.41 15.78
N GLN A 173 2.90 14.34 16.25
CA GLN A 173 3.51 14.31 17.59
C GLN A 173 2.46 14.38 18.71
N GLU A 174 1.41 15.17 18.51
CA GLU A 174 0.26 15.26 19.42
C GLU A 174 -0.68 14.04 19.33
N GLY A 175 -0.39 13.08 18.45
CA GLY A 175 -1.21 11.88 18.26
C GLY A 175 -2.56 12.15 17.58
N LYS A 176 -2.69 13.25 16.83
CA LYS A 176 -3.92 13.65 16.13
C LYS A 176 -3.87 13.24 14.65
N PRO A 177 -4.44 12.09 14.28
CA PRO A 177 -4.36 11.60 12.91
C PRO A 177 -5.25 12.38 11.94
N MET A 178 -4.84 12.40 10.68
CA MET A 178 -5.66 12.89 9.56
C MET A 178 -5.99 11.73 8.63
N VAL A 179 -7.13 11.10 8.86
CA VAL A 179 -7.61 10.01 8.02
C VAL A 179 -8.94 10.42 7.39
N HIS A 180 -9.03 10.22 6.08
CA HIS A 180 -10.27 10.40 5.33
C HIS A 180 -11.04 9.08 5.32
N LEU A 181 -11.95 8.91 6.29
CA LEU A 181 -12.75 7.69 6.43
C LEU A 181 -13.60 7.38 5.20
N SER A 182 -14.07 8.40 4.47
CA SER A 182 -14.82 8.23 3.22
C SER A 182 -14.07 7.51 2.09
N ARG A 183 -12.76 7.28 2.25
CA ARG A 183 -11.93 6.52 1.29
C ARG A 183 -11.55 5.13 1.81
N MET A 184 -12.15 4.70 2.91
CA MET A 184 -11.92 3.41 3.54
C MET A 184 -13.28 2.72 3.74
N ILE A 185 -13.32 1.41 3.55
CA ILE A 185 -14.54 0.63 3.79
C ILE A 185 -14.58 0.24 5.27
N GLY A 186 -15.78 0.19 5.88
CA GLY A 186 -15.99 -0.43 7.20
C GLY A 186 -16.06 0.53 8.39
N TYR A 187 -15.73 1.82 8.21
CA TYR A 187 -15.76 2.81 9.27
C TYR A 187 -16.47 4.09 8.84
N ASP A 188 -17.39 4.55 9.68
CA ASP A 188 -18.03 5.84 9.58
C ASP A 188 -17.49 6.82 10.62
N LYS A 189 -17.66 8.11 10.34
CA LYS A 189 -17.30 9.18 11.26
C LYS A 189 -18.51 9.50 12.15
N GLY A 190 -18.36 9.29 13.45
CA GLY A 190 -19.36 9.66 14.45
C GLY A 190 -19.47 11.17 14.67
N GLU A 191 -20.42 11.57 15.51
CA GLU A 191 -20.76 12.98 15.74
C GLU A 191 -19.60 13.78 16.34
N ASN A 192 -18.77 13.16 17.20
CA ASN A 192 -17.61 13.81 17.81
C ASN A 192 -16.29 13.49 17.09
N GLY A 193 -16.36 12.85 15.92
CA GLY A 193 -15.21 12.46 15.11
C GLY A 193 -14.58 11.12 15.51
N GLU A 194 -15.21 10.37 16.40
CA GLU A 194 -14.90 8.97 16.68
C GLU A 194 -15.13 8.07 15.46
N TRP A 195 -14.40 6.96 15.40
CA TRP A 195 -14.55 5.98 14.31
C TRP A 195 -15.55 4.93 14.77
N ILE A 196 -16.67 4.86 14.08
CA ILE A 196 -17.74 3.90 14.36
C ILE A 196 -17.67 2.81 13.30
N ILE A 197 -17.72 1.55 13.73
CA ILE A 197 -17.74 0.42 12.79
C ILE A 197 -19.08 0.42 12.07
N ASN A 198 -19.04 0.46 10.75
CA ASN A 198 -20.19 0.21 9.90
C ASN A 198 -20.28 -1.29 9.67
N GLU A 199 -21.19 -1.98 10.37
CA GLU A 199 -21.27 -3.45 10.34
C GLU A 199 -21.50 -4.04 8.94
N GLU A 200 -22.29 -3.39 8.09
CA GLU A 200 -22.53 -3.84 6.71
C GLU A 200 -21.25 -3.78 5.87
N GLN A 201 -20.49 -2.68 5.99
CA GLN A 201 -19.23 -2.51 5.29
C GLN A 201 -18.06 -3.28 5.93
N ALA A 202 -18.14 -3.54 7.22
CA ALA A 202 -17.12 -4.29 7.96
C ALA A 202 -17.16 -5.78 7.62
N GLU A 203 -18.31 -6.33 7.24
CA GLU A 203 -18.45 -7.76 6.92
C GLU A 203 -17.55 -8.20 5.75
N PRO A 204 -17.50 -7.52 4.58
CA PRO A 204 -16.53 -7.82 3.53
C PRO A 204 -15.07 -7.78 4.00
N VAL A 205 -14.74 -6.87 4.92
CA VAL A 205 -13.38 -6.75 5.49
C VAL A 205 -13.09 -7.95 6.38
N ARG A 206 -13.98 -8.27 7.34
CA ARG A 206 -13.84 -9.43 8.22
C ARG A 206 -13.74 -10.72 7.42
N TYR A 207 -14.57 -10.86 6.38
CA TYR A 207 -14.52 -11.98 5.46
C TYR A 207 -13.17 -12.09 4.76
N LEU A 208 -12.67 -11.00 4.18
CA LEU A 208 -11.38 -10.97 3.49
C LEU A 208 -10.24 -11.42 4.41
N PHE A 209 -10.16 -10.85 5.62
CA PHE A 209 -9.12 -11.20 6.59
C PHE A 209 -9.26 -12.65 7.07
N ARG A 210 -10.48 -13.11 7.40
CA ARG A 210 -10.77 -14.48 7.79
C ARG A 210 -10.36 -15.46 6.69
N ARG A 211 -10.84 -15.27 5.46
CA ARG A 211 -10.54 -16.15 4.33
C ARG A 211 -9.05 -16.20 4.03
N TYR A 212 -8.35 -15.07 4.12
CA TYR A 212 -6.90 -15.07 3.94
C TYR A 212 -6.17 -15.77 5.08
N ALA A 213 -6.62 -15.61 6.33
CA ALA A 213 -6.09 -16.32 7.49
C ALA A 213 -6.32 -17.84 7.43
N CYS A 214 -7.46 -18.28 6.92
CA CYS A 214 -7.76 -19.68 6.57
C CYS A 214 -6.93 -20.18 5.39
N GLY A 215 -6.39 -19.26 4.59
CA GLY A 215 -5.47 -19.60 3.53
C GLY A 215 -5.95 -19.48 2.11
N ALA A 216 -7.12 -18.92 1.87
CA ALA A 216 -7.60 -18.69 0.53
C ALA A 216 -6.60 -17.82 -0.27
N GLY A 217 -6.47 -18.11 -1.56
CA GLY A 217 -5.64 -17.33 -2.46
C GLY A 217 -6.26 -15.95 -2.71
N ARG A 218 -5.41 -14.94 -2.97
CA ARG A 218 -5.88 -13.57 -3.30
C ARG A 218 -6.92 -13.56 -4.43
N ALA A 219 -6.69 -14.33 -5.49
CA ALA A 219 -7.61 -14.40 -6.63
C ALA A 219 -8.94 -15.06 -6.25
N THR A 220 -8.91 -16.16 -5.49
CA THR A 220 -10.11 -16.84 -5.00
C THR A 220 -10.97 -15.91 -4.16
N ILE A 221 -10.38 -15.22 -3.19
CA ILE A 221 -11.11 -14.28 -2.32
C ILE A 221 -11.73 -13.17 -3.14
N ILE A 222 -11.00 -12.58 -4.10
CA ILE A 222 -11.53 -11.52 -4.96
C ILE A 222 -12.77 -12.01 -5.74
N ASN A 223 -12.70 -13.22 -6.32
CA ASN A 223 -13.82 -13.79 -7.05
C ASN A 223 -15.02 -14.05 -6.13
N GLU A 224 -14.79 -14.70 -4.97
CA GLU A 224 -15.83 -14.95 -3.96
C GLU A 224 -16.52 -13.64 -3.52
N MET A 225 -15.75 -12.57 -3.28
CA MET A 225 -16.29 -11.26 -2.88
C MET A 225 -17.13 -10.62 -3.99
N ASN A 226 -16.68 -10.71 -5.23
CA ASN A 226 -17.41 -10.17 -6.39
C ASN A 226 -18.68 -10.97 -6.69
N GLU A 227 -18.65 -12.30 -6.56
CA GLU A 227 -19.82 -13.19 -6.70
C GLU A 227 -20.89 -12.89 -5.65
N ARG A 228 -20.47 -12.55 -4.42
CA ARG A 228 -21.35 -12.09 -3.34
C ARG A 228 -21.90 -10.67 -3.57
N GLY A 229 -21.49 -9.99 -4.64
CA GLY A 229 -21.93 -8.65 -4.98
C GLY A 229 -21.31 -7.54 -4.12
N TRP A 230 -20.32 -7.85 -3.28
CA TRP A 230 -19.67 -6.84 -2.45
C TRP A 230 -18.83 -5.90 -3.31
N LYS A 231 -18.94 -4.60 -3.06
CA LYS A 231 -18.21 -3.56 -3.78
C LYS A 231 -17.18 -2.88 -2.88
N THR A 232 -16.19 -2.29 -3.51
CA THR A 232 -15.22 -1.40 -2.84
C THR A 232 -15.87 -0.08 -2.42
N VAL A 233 -15.19 0.73 -1.61
CA VAL A 233 -15.69 2.06 -1.17
C VAL A 233 -16.05 2.99 -2.34
N SER A 234 -15.44 2.82 -3.51
CA SER A 234 -15.73 3.58 -4.74
C SER A 234 -16.88 2.99 -5.57
N GLY A 235 -17.55 1.93 -5.10
CA GLY A 235 -18.63 1.24 -5.83
C GLY A 235 -18.15 0.30 -6.94
N THR A 236 -16.84 0.07 -7.07
CA THR A 236 -16.24 -0.79 -8.09
C THR A 236 -16.02 -2.22 -7.59
N ASP A 237 -15.88 -3.18 -8.51
CA ASP A 237 -15.52 -4.56 -8.17
C ASP A 237 -14.16 -4.66 -7.48
N TRP A 238 -14.02 -5.71 -6.67
CA TRP A 238 -12.75 -6.05 -6.05
C TRP A 238 -11.76 -6.47 -7.11
N ASN A 239 -10.55 -5.95 -6.98
CA ASN A 239 -9.43 -6.27 -7.84
C ASN A 239 -8.17 -6.47 -6.97
N PRO A 240 -7.07 -6.96 -7.56
CA PRO A 240 -5.85 -7.21 -6.81
C PRO A 240 -5.36 -5.99 -6.01
N SER A 241 -5.44 -4.78 -6.55
CA SER A 241 -4.98 -3.56 -5.87
C SER A 241 -5.87 -3.22 -4.68
N SER A 242 -7.19 -3.27 -4.86
CA SER A 242 -8.17 -3.05 -3.77
C SER A 242 -7.98 -4.05 -2.63
N PHE A 243 -7.76 -5.32 -2.96
CA PHE A 243 -7.40 -6.35 -1.97
C PHE A 243 -6.16 -5.97 -1.17
N SER A 244 -5.09 -5.53 -1.85
CA SER A 244 -3.81 -5.19 -1.19
C SER A 244 -3.94 -3.96 -0.29
N ASN A 245 -4.73 -2.97 -0.72
CA ASN A 245 -5.01 -1.77 0.05
C ASN A 245 -5.77 -2.07 1.33
N VAL A 246 -6.61 -3.12 1.34
CA VAL A 246 -7.37 -3.50 2.54
C VAL A 246 -6.52 -4.36 3.46
N ILE A 247 -5.90 -5.43 2.95
CA ILE A 247 -5.21 -6.42 3.77
C ILE A 247 -3.93 -5.88 4.45
N LEU A 248 -3.29 -4.86 3.87
CA LEU A 248 -2.08 -4.24 4.41
C LEU A 248 -2.35 -3.04 5.32
N ASN A 249 -3.61 -2.64 5.50
CA ASN A 249 -3.94 -1.43 6.22
C ASN A 249 -4.14 -1.71 7.71
N GLU A 250 -3.20 -1.24 8.53
CA GLU A 250 -3.16 -1.39 9.98
C GLU A 250 -4.39 -0.80 10.69
N LYS A 251 -5.13 0.08 10.01
CA LYS A 251 -6.38 0.65 10.54
C LYS A 251 -7.38 -0.43 10.91
N TYR A 252 -7.45 -1.53 10.17
CA TYR A 252 -8.43 -2.58 10.46
C TYR A 252 -8.18 -3.33 11.77
N VAL A 253 -6.96 -3.26 12.31
CA VAL A 253 -6.62 -3.81 13.64
C VAL A 253 -6.67 -2.74 14.75
N GLY A 254 -7.21 -1.55 14.45
CA GLY A 254 -7.34 -0.46 15.41
C GLY A 254 -6.09 0.43 15.52
N ASP A 255 -5.02 0.12 14.79
CA ASP A 255 -3.75 0.83 14.83
C ASP A 255 -3.69 1.98 13.81
N LEU A 256 -2.77 2.92 14.00
CA LEU A 256 -2.52 4.01 13.07
C LEU A 256 -1.03 4.27 12.87
N GLU A 257 -0.57 4.22 11.62
CA GLU A 257 0.76 4.67 11.23
C GLU A 257 0.65 5.98 10.42
N MET A 258 1.23 7.05 10.96
CA MET A 258 1.26 8.38 10.36
C MET A 258 2.62 8.67 9.70
N GLN A 259 2.61 9.63 8.76
CA GLN A 259 3.80 10.05 8.00
C GLN A 259 4.44 8.94 7.15
N LYS A 260 3.61 8.06 6.56
CA LYS A 260 4.05 7.03 5.61
C LYS A 260 4.64 7.57 4.32
N TYR A 261 4.34 8.82 3.97
CA TYR A 261 4.81 9.50 2.78
C TYR A 261 5.37 10.88 3.15
N VAL A 262 6.36 11.33 2.38
CA VAL A 262 6.97 12.65 2.48
C VAL A 262 6.95 13.34 1.12
N THR A 263 6.77 14.65 1.10
CA THR A 263 6.88 15.42 -0.14
C THR A 263 8.35 15.60 -0.47
N SER A 264 8.79 15.06 -1.61
CA SER A 264 10.21 15.09 -2.01
C SER A 264 10.67 16.45 -2.51
N ASN A 265 9.76 17.22 -3.11
CA ASN A 265 10.04 18.55 -3.65
C ASN A 265 8.76 19.41 -3.55
N PHE A 266 8.89 20.58 -2.92
CA PHE A 266 7.80 21.53 -2.72
C PHE A 266 7.22 22.08 -4.04
N LEU A 267 8.01 22.12 -5.12
CA LEU A 267 7.57 22.58 -6.44
C LEU A 267 6.72 21.55 -7.18
N SER A 268 7.05 20.26 -7.08
CA SER A 268 6.33 19.19 -7.78
C SER A 268 5.18 18.60 -6.96
N HIS A 269 5.12 18.91 -5.66
CA HIS A 269 4.20 18.34 -4.67
C HIS A 269 4.16 16.80 -4.70
N LYS A 270 5.21 16.16 -5.22
CA LYS A 270 5.25 14.70 -5.39
C LYS A 270 5.55 14.02 -4.06
N ALA A 271 4.54 13.30 -3.56
CA ALA A 271 4.67 12.44 -2.39
C ALA A 271 5.45 11.16 -2.75
N VAL A 272 6.43 10.82 -1.93
CA VAL A 272 7.21 9.58 -2.00
C VAL A 272 7.12 8.82 -0.68
N PRO A 273 7.23 7.48 -0.69
CA PRO A 273 7.22 6.70 0.55
C PRO A 273 8.34 7.15 1.51
N ASN A 274 7.99 7.28 2.79
CA ASN A 274 8.94 7.60 3.86
C ASN A 274 9.77 6.35 4.19
N ARG A 275 11.05 6.40 3.83
CA ARG A 275 12.07 5.37 4.07
C ARG A 275 13.05 5.78 5.18
N GLY A 276 12.66 6.71 6.05
CA GLY A 276 13.48 7.22 7.14
C GLY A 276 13.93 8.66 6.96
N GLN A 277 13.43 9.38 5.96
CA GLN A 277 13.72 10.82 5.80
C GLN A 277 13.13 11.64 6.95
N LEU A 278 12.00 11.19 7.51
CA LEU A 278 11.32 11.82 8.64
C LEU A 278 10.80 10.75 9.61
N PRO A 279 10.58 11.07 10.89
CA PRO A 279 9.99 10.13 11.84
C PRO A 279 8.62 9.65 11.37
N LYS A 280 8.32 8.38 11.65
CA LYS A 280 6.97 7.83 11.55
C LYS A 280 6.40 7.72 12.95
N TYR A 281 5.11 7.96 13.06
CA TYR A 281 4.41 7.92 14.34
C TYR A 281 3.40 6.78 14.31
N TYR A 282 3.51 5.86 15.26
CA TYR A 282 2.64 4.70 15.37
C TYR A 282 1.82 4.79 16.65
N ILE A 283 0.50 4.68 16.53
CA ILE A 283 -0.43 4.66 17.65
C ILE A 283 -1.10 3.29 17.65
N ARG A 284 -0.91 2.53 18.72
CA ARG A 284 -1.55 1.22 18.93
C ARG A 284 -2.95 1.43 19.54
N ASP A 285 -3.91 0.61 19.15
CA ASP A 285 -5.27 0.55 19.71
C ASP A 285 -5.98 1.92 19.75
N HIS A 286 -5.82 2.73 18.71
CA HIS A 286 -6.41 4.07 18.60
C HIS A 286 -7.94 4.04 18.52
N HIS A 287 -8.50 3.03 17.86
CA HIS A 287 -9.95 2.92 17.63
C HIS A 287 -10.40 1.46 17.63
N ALA A 288 -11.72 1.25 17.64
CA ALA A 288 -12.30 -0.09 17.63
C ALA A 288 -11.83 -0.88 16.40
N PRO A 289 -11.24 -2.07 16.59
CA PRO A 289 -10.78 -2.90 15.47
C PRO A 289 -11.94 -3.60 14.77
N ILE A 290 -11.93 -3.66 13.44
CA ILE A 290 -12.80 -4.55 12.65
C ILE A 290 -12.26 -5.98 12.69
N VAL A 291 -10.93 -6.11 12.70
CA VAL A 291 -10.19 -7.36 12.68
C VAL A 291 -9.42 -7.47 13.99
N ASP A 292 -9.60 -8.57 14.71
CA ASP A 292 -8.85 -8.79 15.94
C ASP A 292 -7.34 -8.92 15.68
N ARG A 293 -6.54 -8.61 16.70
CA ARG A 293 -5.07 -8.59 16.58
C ARG A 293 -4.49 -9.94 16.20
N ALA A 294 -5.07 -11.05 16.66
CA ALA A 294 -4.60 -12.38 16.29
C ALA A 294 -4.77 -12.64 14.80
N THR A 295 -5.97 -12.38 14.27
CA THR A 295 -6.25 -12.51 12.82
C THR A 295 -5.31 -11.63 11.99
N TRP A 296 -5.07 -10.39 12.42
CA TRP A 296 -4.11 -9.52 11.76
C TRP A 296 -2.70 -10.11 11.71
N LEU A 297 -2.18 -10.60 12.83
CA LEU A 297 -0.84 -11.20 12.92
C LEU A 297 -0.73 -12.46 12.07
N ILE A 298 -1.77 -13.30 12.06
CA ILE A 298 -1.88 -14.46 11.18
C ILE A 298 -1.69 -14.03 9.73
N VAL A 299 -2.49 -13.07 9.28
CA VAL A 299 -2.44 -12.55 7.92
C VAL A 299 -1.05 -12.00 7.58
N GLN A 300 -0.45 -11.19 8.45
CA GLN A 300 0.90 -10.66 8.23
C GLN A 300 1.96 -11.77 8.14
N SER A 301 1.85 -12.81 8.98
CA SER A 301 2.74 -13.98 8.93
C SER A 301 2.57 -14.76 7.61
N GLU A 302 1.34 -14.98 7.15
CA GLU A 302 1.06 -15.65 5.88
C GLU A 302 1.53 -14.84 4.69
N MET A 303 1.40 -13.50 4.74
CA MET A 303 1.91 -12.61 3.69
C MET A 303 3.44 -12.67 3.58
N LYS A 304 4.15 -12.81 4.71
CA LYS A 304 5.61 -13.03 4.73
C LYS A 304 5.97 -14.45 4.26
N ARG A 305 5.20 -15.47 4.66
CA ARG A 305 5.41 -16.88 4.32
C ARG A 305 5.20 -17.18 2.84
N ARG A 306 4.15 -16.62 2.23
CA ARG A 306 3.79 -16.85 0.82
C ARG A 306 4.74 -16.04 -0.07
N PRO A 307 5.70 -16.65 -0.78
CA PRO A 307 6.47 -15.91 -1.77
C PRO A 307 5.53 -15.36 -2.84
N PRO A 308 5.84 -14.22 -3.50
CA PRO A 308 5.12 -13.81 -4.69
C PRO A 308 5.16 -14.97 -5.69
N LEU A 309 3.99 -15.51 -6.03
CA LEU A 309 3.81 -16.72 -6.83
C LEU A 309 4.88 -16.85 -7.93
N LEU A 310 5.91 -17.67 -7.70
CA LEU A 310 6.91 -18.02 -8.72
C LEU A 310 6.35 -18.99 -9.78
N SER A 311 5.04 -19.22 -9.78
CA SER A 311 4.36 -20.11 -10.71
C SER A 311 3.01 -19.54 -11.09
N ARG A 312 2.87 -19.13 -12.36
CA ARG A 312 1.62 -18.72 -13.00
C ARG A 312 0.63 -19.88 -13.23
N ASP A 313 0.99 -21.10 -12.83
CA ASP A 313 0.23 -22.30 -13.17
C ASP A 313 -0.65 -22.74 -11.98
N PRO A 314 -1.99 -22.67 -12.10
CA PRO A 314 -2.91 -23.09 -11.06
C PRO A 314 -2.80 -24.59 -10.71
N LEU A 315 -2.11 -25.41 -11.51
CA LEU A 315 -1.91 -26.85 -11.25
C LEU A 315 -0.64 -27.18 -10.46
N ASN A 316 0.13 -26.19 -10.00
CA ASN A 316 1.39 -26.40 -9.29
C ASN A 316 1.18 -26.32 -7.77
N ILE A 317 0.54 -27.33 -7.18
CA ILE A 317 0.58 -27.50 -5.72
C ILE A 317 1.95 -28.07 -5.38
N CYS A 318 2.79 -27.29 -4.71
CA CYS A 318 3.96 -27.85 -4.06
C CYS A 318 3.45 -28.53 -2.77
N TYR A 319 3.25 -29.86 -2.79
CA TYR A 319 3.04 -30.63 -1.56
C TYR A 319 4.20 -30.34 -0.61
N VAL A 320 3.91 -29.66 0.49
CA VAL A 320 4.92 -28.99 1.31
C VAL A 320 5.79 -30.05 1.98
N ASN A 321 7.09 -30.02 1.66
CA ASN A 321 8.17 -30.75 2.35
C ASN A 321 7.89 -32.23 2.67
N LEU A 322 7.19 -32.95 1.78
CA LEU A 322 6.98 -34.39 1.97
C LEU A 322 8.32 -35.15 1.96
N SER A 323 8.63 -35.91 2.99
CA SER A 323 9.84 -36.74 3.02
C SER A 323 9.62 -38.08 2.31
N CYS A 324 10.60 -38.49 1.51
CA CYS A 324 10.62 -39.79 0.84
C CYS A 324 10.68 -40.92 1.87
N PRO A 325 9.81 -41.96 1.76
CA PRO A 325 9.80 -43.06 2.72
C PRO A 325 11.07 -43.92 2.65
N ALA A 326 11.76 -43.95 1.50
CA ALA A 326 12.94 -44.80 1.31
C ALA A 326 14.25 -44.16 1.80
N CYS A 327 14.43 -42.83 1.65
CA CYS A 327 15.71 -42.17 1.93
C CYS A 327 15.61 -40.87 2.74
N GLY A 328 14.41 -40.44 3.15
CA GLY A 328 14.20 -39.24 3.95
C GLY A 328 14.34 -37.90 3.21
N LYS A 329 14.87 -37.89 1.98
CA LYS A 329 14.98 -36.67 1.15
C LYS A 329 13.61 -36.19 0.67
N THR A 330 13.50 -34.91 0.32
CA THR A 330 12.22 -34.29 -0.09
C THR A 330 11.67 -34.90 -1.38
N MET A 331 10.36 -35.09 -1.45
CA MET A 331 9.62 -35.47 -2.65
C MET A 331 9.39 -34.24 -3.54
N VAL A 332 9.67 -34.37 -4.82
CA VAL A 332 9.52 -33.32 -5.83
C VAL A 332 8.48 -33.69 -6.86
N HIS A 333 7.65 -32.71 -7.23
CA HIS A 333 6.65 -32.89 -8.27
C HIS A 333 7.31 -32.95 -9.65
N LYS A 334 7.07 -34.04 -10.40
CA LYS A 334 7.61 -34.20 -11.75
C LYS A 334 6.47 -34.24 -12.77
N ARG A 335 6.24 -33.11 -13.45
CA ARG A 335 5.21 -33.00 -14.50
C ARG A 335 5.36 -34.10 -15.55
N ARG A 336 4.24 -34.77 -15.86
CA ARG A 336 3.94 -35.19 -17.23
C ARG A 336 2.80 -34.30 -17.73
N LYS A 337 2.93 -33.74 -18.94
CA LYS A 337 1.79 -33.13 -19.65
C LYS A 337 0.76 -34.22 -19.94
N ILE A 338 -0.13 -34.51 -19.00
CA ILE A 338 -1.34 -35.28 -19.24
C ILE A 338 -2.46 -34.29 -18.97
N ALA A 339 -2.95 -33.69 -20.05
CA ALA A 339 -4.14 -32.87 -19.99
C ALA A 339 -5.28 -33.78 -20.46
N ALA A 340 -6.13 -34.18 -19.53
CA ALA A 340 -7.43 -34.71 -19.87
C ALA A 340 -8.38 -33.51 -19.76
N TYR A 341 -9.21 -33.27 -20.78
CA TYR A 341 -10.21 -32.21 -20.83
C TYR A 341 -11.58 -32.85 -21.04
N TRP A 342 -12.63 -32.32 -20.40
CA TRP A 342 -14.01 -32.56 -20.78
C TRP A 342 -14.17 -31.94 -22.17
N VAL A 343 -14.62 -32.73 -23.14
CA VAL A 343 -15.03 -32.22 -24.45
C VAL A 343 -16.41 -32.78 -24.71
N ASP A 344 -17.38 -31.89 -24.81
CA ASP A 344 -18.70 -32.24 -25.33
C ASP A 344 -18.56 -32.70 -26.78
N ALA A 345 -19.16 -33.83 -27.14
CA ALA A 345 -19.02 -34.40 -28.48
C ALA A 345 -19.61 -33.51 -29.60
N GLU A 346 -20.47 -32.53 -29.25
CA GLU A 346 -21.19 -31.68 -30.21
C GLU A 346 -20.67 -30.25 -30.34
N SER A 347 -19.70 -29.81 -29.54
CA SER A 347 -19.22 -28.40 -29.54
C SER A 347 -17.80 -28.25 -30.09
N ILE A 348 -17.57 -28.73 -31.33
CA ILE A 348 -16.38 -28.37 -32.11
C ILE A 348 -16.70 -27.14 -32.95
N GLU A 349 -16.97 -25.97 -32.35
CA GLU A 349 -16.89 -24.69 -33.08
C GLU A 349 -16.99 -23.39 -32.25
N ASP A 350 -16.67 -23.33 -30.94
CA ASP A 350 -16.27 -22.03 -30.39
C ASP A 350 -15.43 -22.15 -29.11
N THR A 351 -14.40 -21.32 -28.99
CA THR A 351 -13.29 -21.49 -28.03
C THR A 351 -13.27 -20.45 -26.91
N LYS A 352 -14.42 -19.98 -26.42
CA LYS A 352 -14.45 -18.88 -25.44
C LYS A 352 -15.22 -19.05 -24.14
N GLU A 353 -16.03 -20.09 -23.96
CA GLU A 353 -16.68 -20.35 -22.66
C GLU A 353 -16.46 -21.80 -22.25
N ARG A 354 -15.34 -22.06 -21.55
CA ARG A 354 -15.04 -23.36 -20.96
C ARG A 354 -15.30 -23.31 -19.47
N GLN A 355 -16.53 -23.57 -19.04
CA GLN A 355 -16.80 -24.01 -17.67
C GLN A 355 -16.48 -25.52 -17.58
N GLY A 356 -15.19 -25.84 -17.58
CA GLY A 356 -14.73 -27.23 -17.43
C GLY A 356 -14.64 -27.60 -15.95
N LEU A 357 -15.33 -28.68 -15.55
CA LEU A 357 -15.03 -29.39 -14.30
C LEU A 357 -13.54 -29.81 -14.29
N PRO A 358 -12.81 -29.65 -13.17
CA PRO A 358 -11.39 -29.98 -13.12
C PRO A 358 -11.19 -31.48 -13.36
N LEU A 359 -10.48 -31.84 -14.43
CA LEU A 359 -9.94 -33.18 -14.58
C LEU A 359 -8.68 -33.31 -13.72
N TYR A 360 -8.70 -34.30 -12.83
CA TYR A 360 -7.54 -34.72 -12.06
C TYR A 360 -6.44 -35.18 -13.02
N GLY A 361 -5.43 -34.34 -13.19
CA GLY A 361 -4.18 -34.77 -13.82
C GLY A 361 -3.52 -35.82 -12.94
N VAL A 362 -3.14 -36.97 -13.50
CA VAL A 362 -2.42 -38.00 -12.76
C VAL A 362 -0.96 -37.56 -12.60
N GLY A 363 -0.70 -36.69 -11.64
CA GLY A 363 0.64 -36.29 -11.23
C GLY A 363 1.32 -37.39 -10.43
N LYS A 364 2.66 -37.44 -10.53
CA LYS A 364 3.51 -38.31 -9.73
C LYS A 364 4.55 -37.46 -9.01
N MET A 365 4.74 -37.74 -7.74
CA MET A 365 5.84 -37.22 -6.93
C MET A 365 6.99 -38.23 -6.99
N ARG A 366 8.21 -37.75 -7.20
CA ARG A 366 9.42 -38.59 -7.12
C ARG A 366 10.34 -38.09 -6.04
N CYS A 367 11.17 -38.96 -5.49
CA CYS A 367 12.27 -38.50 -4.64
C CYS A 367 13.15 -37.46 -5.37
N SER A 368 13.64 -36.45 -4.64
CA SER A 368 14.64 -35.49 -5.12
C SER A 368 16.00 -36.14 -5.39
N ASP A 369 16.27 -37.28 -4.75
CA ASP A 369 17.44 -38.09 -5.06
C ASP A 369 17.29 -38.78 -6.41
N LYS A 370 18.27 -38.59 -7.30
CA LYS A 370 18.24 -39.16 -8.64
C LYS A 370 18.40 -40.68 -8.62
N ASP A 371 19.03 -41.21 -7.58
CA ASP A 371 19.31 -42.64 -7.42
C ASP A 371 18.16 -43.37 -6.71
N CYS A 372 17.20 -42.64 -6.13
CA CYS A 372 16.02 -43.22 -5.49
C CYS A 372 14.88 -43.38 -6.52
N THR A 373 14.30 -44.59 -6.58
CA THR A 373 13.20 -44.92 -7.50
C THR A 373 11.81 -44.75 -6.89
N GLU A 374 11.72 -44.28 -5.64
CA GLU A 374 10.45 -44.15 -4.93
C GLU A 374 9.55 -43.09 -5.59
N GLU A 375 8.29 -43.47 -5.83
CA GLU A 375 7.26 -42.61 -6.41
C GLU A 375 6.00 -42.65 -5.55
N LEU A 376 5.34 -41.50 -5.41
CA LEU A 376 4.00 -41.40 -4.82
C LEU A 376 3.03 -40.82 -5.86
N TYR A 377 1.78 -41.24 -5.77
CA TYR A 377 0.72 -40.70 -6.62
C TYR A 377 0.11 -39.47 -5.97
N GLU A 378 -0.06 -38.41 -6.75
CA GLU A 378 -0.66 -37.16 -6.29
C GLU A 378 -2.06 -37.40 -5.69
N VAL A 379 -2.89 -38.15 -6.42
CA VAL A 379 -4.23 -38.54 -5.97
C VAL A 379 -4.23 -39.27 -4.63
N ALA A 380 -3.21 -40.07 -4.31
CA ALA A 380 -3.15 -40.78 -3.04
C ALA A 380 -2.98 -39.82 -1.86
N ILE A 381 -2.13 -38.80 -2.06
CA ILE A 381 -1.83 -37.76 -1.07
C ILE A 381 -3.07 -36.89 -0.85
N GLU A 382 -3.69 -36.43 -1.95
CA GLU A 382 -4.89 -35.61 -1.92
C GLU A 382 -6.05 -36.34 -1.22
N GLN A 383 -6.31 -37.59 -1.59
CA GLN A 383 -7.43 -38.37 -1.04
C GLN A 383 -7.17 -38.77 0.41
N GLY A 384 -5.96 -39.24 0.74
CA GLY A 384 -5.61 -39.56 2.12
C GLY A 384 -5.73 -38.35 3.06
N PHE A 385 -5.36 -37.15 2.57
CA PHE A 385 -5.56 -35.91 3.32
C PHE A 385 -7.04 -35.58 3.52
N MET A 386 -7.87 -35.65 2.46
CA MET A 386 -9.31 -35.36 2.59
C MET A 386 -10.01 -36.37 3.51
N GLU A 387 -9.68 -37.66 3.41
CA GLU A 387 -10.25 -38.69 4.30
C GLU A 387 -9.87 -38.47 5.76
N MET A 388 -8.64 -38.03 6.02
CA MET A 388 -8.23 -37.59 7.36
C MET A 388 -9.13 -36.44 7.85
N LEU A 389 -9.41 -35.43 7.01
CA LEU A 389 -10.32 -34.35 7.39
C LEU A 389 -11.74 -34.86 7.66
N TYR A 390 -12.31 -35.71 6.81
CA TYR A 390 -13.64 -36.29 7.06
C TYR A 390 -13.69 -37.14 8.34
N ARG A 391 -12.60 -37.84 8.68
CA ARG A 391 -12.47 -38.55 9.97
C ARG A 391 -12.51 -37.57 11.13
N LEU A 392 -11.70 -36.52 11.08
CA LEU A 392 -11.66 -35.48 12.12
C LEU A 392 -13.01 -34.77 12.25
N LYS A 393 -13.70 -34.49 11.13
CA LYS A 393 -15.04 -33.89 11.13
C LYS A 393 -16.03 -34.76 11.92
N ARG A 394 -16.15 -36.03 11.58
CA ARG A 394 -17.11 -36.95 12.20
C ARG A 394 -16.80 -37.19 13.67
N ASP A 395 -15.52 -37.38 14.00
CA ASP A 395 -15.06 -37.51 15.38
C ASP A 395 -15.39 -36.24 16.20
N TYR A 396 -15.20 -35.05 15.63
CA TYR A 396 -15.60 -33.80 16.29
C TYR A 396 -17.12 -33.67 16.44
N GLU A 397 -17.90 -34.08 15.45
CA GLU A 397 -19.37 -34.02 15.52
C GLU A 397 -19.93 -34.93 16.62
N GLU A 398 -19.34 -36.11 16.81
CA GLU A 398 -19.72 -37.09 17.82
C GLU A 398 -19.16 -36.75 19.20
N ASN A 399 -17.86 -36.47 19.30
CA ASN A 399 -17.13 -36.38 20.58
C ASN A 399 -16.83 -34.94 21.03
N LYS A 400 -17.02 -33.92 20.17
CA LYS A 400 -16.80 -32.50 20.45
C LYS A 400 -15.44 -32.24 21.10
N GLU A 401 -15.41 -31.71 22.32
CA GLU A 401 -14.20 -31.40 23.10
C GLU A 401 -13.35 -32.63 23.47
N GLN A 402 -13.85 -33.85 23.27
CA GLN A 402 -13.11 -35.09 23.49
C GLN A 402 -12.50 -35.67 22.20
N SER A 403 -12.77 -35.05 21.04
CA SER A 403 -12.23 -35.47 19.75
C SER A 403 -10.70 -35.41 19.67
N GLU A 404 -10.11 -36.18 18.74
CA GLU A 404 -8.68 -36.19 18.41
C GLU A 404 -8.18 -34.76 18.18
N LEU A 405 -8.94 -33.96 17.41
CA LEU A 405 -8.62 -32.58 17.08
C LEU A 405 -8.56 -31.68 18.33
N ALA A 406 -9.57 -31.75 19.20
CA ALA A 406 -9.64 -30.93 20.41
C ALA A 406 -8.56 -31.34 21.44
N VAL A 407 -8.26 -32.64 21.55
CA VAL A 407 -7.18 -33.14 22.41
C VAL A 407 -5.82 -32.62 21.96
N LYS A 408 -5.49 -32.77 20.67
CA LYS A 408 -4.22 -32.27 20.10
C LYS A 408 -4.06 -30.77 20.24
N TYR A 409 -5.14 -30.01 20.04
CA TYR A 409 -5.15 -28.58 20.29
C TYR A 409 -4.81 -28.24 21.75
N ARG A 410 -5.42 -28.94 22.72
CA ARG A 410 -5.11 -28.74 24.15
C ARG A 410 -3.67 -29.09 24.52
N GLU A 411 -3.08 -30.10 23.88
CA GLU A 411 -1.68 -30.45 24.08
C GLU A 411 -0.76 -29.31 23.62
N CYS A 412 -1.03 -28.73 22.44
CA CYS A 412 -0.31 -27.56 21.94
C CYS A 412 -0.56 -26.29 22.80
N GLN A 413 -1.75 -26.15 23.40
CA GLN A 413 -2.07 -25.05 24.32
C GLN A 413 -1.40 -25.15 25.69
N ARG A 414 -0.84 -26.30 26.10
CA ARG A 414 -0.18 -26.41 27.41
C ARG A 414 1.21 -25.78 27.43
N GLU A 415 1.73 -25.33 26.29
CA GLU A 415 3.05 -24.71 26.18
C GLU A 415 3.14 -23.17 26.36
N PRO A 416 2.10 -22.33 26.23
CA PRO A 416 2.15 -20.92 26.63
C PRO A 416 1.64 -20.75 28.07
N GLU A 417 2.53 -20.34 28.98
CA GLU A 417 2.14 -19.88 30.32
C GLU A 417 1.25 -18.62 30.22
N ASP A 418 0.21 -18.51 31.05
CA ASP A 418 -0.66 -17.32 31.08
C ASP A 418 0.10 -16.13 31.67
N HIS A 419 0.64 -15.28 30.79
CA HIS A 419 1.40 -14.09 31.15
C HIS A 419 0.54 -12.82 31.31
N SER A 420 -0.79 -12.92 31.22
CA SER A 420 -1.67 -11.74 31.20
C SER A 420 -1.52 -10.84 32.43
N GLY A 421 -1.36 -11.42 33.63
CA GLY A 421 -1.07 -10.67 34.86
C GLY A 421 0.29 -9.96 34.81
N ARG A 422 1.34 -10.64 34.34
CA ARG A 422 2.69 -10.08 34.22
C ARG A 422 2.77 -8.96 33.18
N ILE A 423 2.06 -9.10 32.06
CA ILE A 423 1.94 -8.06 31.01
C ILE A 423 1.31 -6.79 31.60
N LEU A 424 0.24 -6.92 32.39
CA LEU A 424 -0.41 -5.77 33.01
C LEU A 424 0.53 -5.06 33.99
N GLU A 425 1.22 -5.81 34.84
CA GLU A 425 2.22 -5.26 35.78
C GLU A 425 3.35 -4.50 35.05
N LEU A 426 3.89 -5.08 33.98
CA LEU A 426 4.96 -4.46 33.19
C LEU A 426 4.49 -3.16 32.52
N ARG A 427 3.27 -3.11 31.99
CA ARG A 427 2.68 -1.90 31.40
C ARG A 427 2.53 -0.78 32.42
N GLU A 428 2.01 -1.08 33.62
CA GLU A 428 1.91 -0.08 34.69
C GLU A 428 3.29 0.44 35.12
N LEU A 429 4.28 -0.45 35.18
CA LEU A 429 5.64 -0.09 35.58
C LEU A 429 6.33 0.78 34.52
N LEU A 430 6.17 0.44 33.23
CA LEU A 430 6.64 1.27 32.12
C LEU A 430 5.99 2.66 32.13
N GLN A 431 4.68 2.75 32.36
CA GLN A 431 3.98 4.04 32.45
C GLN A 431 4.54 4.91 33.58
N LYS A 432 4.82 4.33 34.75
CA LYS A 432 5.46 5.04 35.87
C LYS A 432 6.87 5.52 35.50
N LEU A 433 7.68 4.67 34.86
CA LEU A 433 9.02 5.04 34.41
C LEU A 433 9.00 6.16 33.36
N GLU A 434 8.04 6.16 32.45
CA GLU A 434 7.89 7.25 31.46
C GLU A 434 7.52 8.59 32.08
N GLN A 435 6.61 8.58 33.06
CA GLN A 435 6.28 9.78 33.82
C GLN A 435 7.51 10.31 34.56
N GLU A 436 8.30 9.42 35.13
CA GLU A 436 9.53 9.78 35.84
C GLU A 436 10.62 10.30 34.89
N CYS A 437 10.79 9.70 33.70
CA CYS A 437 11.66 10.21 32.65
C CYS A 437 11.28 11.64 32.25
N LYS A 438 9.99 11.90 31.99
CA LYS A 438 9.49 13.24 31.64
C LYS A 438 9.78 14.25 32.76
N ARG A 439 9.58 13.85 34.01
CA ARG A 439 9.87 14.67 35.19
C ARG A 439 11.37 15.01 35.29
N LEU A 440 12.24 14.04 35.07
CA LEU A 440 13.69 14.22 35.13
C LEU A 440 14.22 15.04 33.95
N MET A 441 13.74 14.81 32.73
CA MET A 441 14.08 15.64 31.55
C MET A 441 13.69 17.10 31.77
N LYS A 442 12.53 17.36 32.38
CA LYS A 442 12.12 18.72 32.76
C LYS A 442 13.11 19.35 33.75
N LYS A 443 13.47 18.62 34.80
CA LYS A 443 14.46 19.08 35.80
C LYS A 443 15.85 19.31 35.20
N GLN A 444 16.26 18.48 34.26
CA GLN A 444 17.50 18.63 33.51
C GLN A 444 17.49 19.91 32.67
N MET A 445 16.42 20.15 31.91
CA MET A 445 16.27 21.35 31.09
C MET A 445 16.26 22.62 31.96
N GLU A 446 15.63 22.56 33.14
CA GLU A 446 15.66 23.64 34.13
C GLU A 446 17.07 23.88 34.70
N ALA A 447 17.84 22.81 34.95
CA ALA A 447 19.22 22.90 35.43
C ALA A 447 20.15 23.49 34.36
N GLN A 448 20.03 23.05 33.10
CA GLN A 448 20.77 23.60 31.96
C GLN A 448 20.47 25.08 31.76
N LYS A 449 19.18 25.47 31.86
CA LYS A 449 18.78 26.88 31.76
C LYS A 449 19.41 27.73 32.86
N LYS A 450 19.46 27.23 34.10
CA LYS A 450 20.12 27.93 35.22
C LYS A 450 21.62 28.08 35.01
N MET A 451 22.30 27.04 34.53
CA MET A 451 23.73 27.09 34.21
C MET A 451 24.03 28.11 33.10
N ALA A 452 23.27 28.07 32.00
CA ALA A 452 23.41 29.02 30.90
C ALA A 452 23.13 30.47 31.34
N GLU A 453 22.20 30.67 32.27
CA GLU A 453 21.89 31.98 32.83
C GLU A 453 23.01 32.49 33.76
N GLN A 454 23.59 31.62 34.59
CA GLN A 454 24.77 31.94 35.41
C GLN A 454 25.99 32.29 34.55
N GLU A 455 26.24 31.52 33.49
CA GLU A 455 27.34 31.76 32.55
C GLU A 455 27.15 33.08 31.78
N ARG A 456 25.91 33.40 31.37
CA ARG A 456 25.59 34.68 30.75
C ARG A 456 25.84 35.86 31.70
N VAL A 457 25.47 35.73 32.98
CA VAL A 457 25.72 36.77 34.00
C VAL A 457 27.22 36.94 34.24
N PHE A 458 27.97 35.84 34.38
CA PHE A 458 29.42 35.87 34.53
C PHE A 458 30.12 36.51 33.33
N LEU A 459 29.69 36.19 32.10
CA LEU A 459 30.20 36.81 30.88
C LEU A 459 29.83 38.29 30.80
N GLN A 460 28.63 38.69 31.25
CA GLN A 460 28.25 40.10 31.33
C GLN A 460 29.08 40.87 32.36
N GLU A 461 29.35 40.29 33.54
CA GLU A 461 30.21 40.90 34.56
C GLU A 461 31.65 41.01 34.07
N SER A 462 32.20 39.95 33.46
CA SER A 462 33.54 39.94 32.87
C SER A 462 33.66 40.95 31.71
N LEU A 463 32.61 41.08 30.89
CA LEU A 463 32.53 42.08 29.84
C LEU A 463 32.46 43.49 30.42
N GLN A 464 31.69 43.70 31.49
CA GLN A 464 31.62 45.00 32.17
C GLN A 464 32.94 45.39 32.84
N GLU A 465 33.66 44.45 33.47
CA GLU A 465 35.01 44.67 34.00
C GLU A 465 36.00 45.00 32.86
N SER A 466 35.96 44.25 31.76
CA SER A 466 36.82 44.49 30.60
C SER A 466 36.54 45.82 29.89
N ILE A 467 35.28 46.30 29.90
CA ILE A 467 34.91 47.65 29.44
C ILE A 467 35.44 48.73 30.42
N ARG A 468 35.43 48.46 31.72
CA ARG A 468 35.92 49.38 32.77
C ARG A 468 37.43 49.59 32.73
N ASP A 469 38.18 48.52 32.43
CA ASP A 469 39.64 48.54 32.36
C ASP A 469 40.17 49.03 30.99
N GLY A 470 39.26 49.41 30.07
CA GLY A 470 39.61 50.06 28.81
C GLY A 470 40.21 49.13 27.73
N SER A 471 40.09 47.82 27.88
CA SER A 471 40.77 46.82 27.03
C SER A 471 39.96 46.29 25.85
N ILE A 472 38.81 46.88 25.49
CA ILE A 472 37.98 46.41 24.36
C ILE A 472 37.96 47.42 23.21
N GLN A 473 38.59 47.07 22.09
CA GLN A 473 38.32 47.67 20.77
C GLN A 473 37.14 46.92 20.12
N MET A 474 36.11 47.67 19.72
CA MET A 474 34.83 47.15 19.18
C MET A 474 35.00 46.27 17.92
N ASP A 475 36.12 46.42 17.21
CA ASP A 475 36.39 45.73 15.94
C ASP A 475 36.74 44.24 16.13
N ALA A 476 37.26 43.83 17.29
CA ALA A 476 37.66 42.43 17.54
C ALA A 476 36.47 41.50 17.88
N ILE A 477 35.31 42.05 18.26
CA ILE A 477 34.11 41.26 18.59
C ILE A 477 33.45 40.74 17.31
N MET A 478 33.51 41.47 16.19
CA MET A 478 32.91 41.02 14.93
C MET A 478 33.73 39.94 14.22
N GLU A 479 35.05 39.88 14.40
CA GLU A 479 35.88 38.78 13.85
C GLU A 479 35.77 37.49 14.68
N GLY A 480 35.52 37.58 16.00
CA GLY A 480 35.38 36.41 16.88
C GLY A 480 34.01 35.71 16.79
N MET A 481 32.97 36.38 16.27
CA MET A 481 31.62 35.80 16.15
C MET A 481 31.47 34.84 14.96
N ASP A 482 32.39 34.85 13.99
CA ASP A 482 32.29 34.04 12.77
C ASP A 482 33.21 32.79 12.76
N GLN A 483 34.10 32.66 13.74
CA GLN A 483 35.05 31.55 13.82
C GLN A 483 35.31 31.09 15.27
N GLN A 484 34.30 30.49 15.90
CA GLN A 484 34.46 29.35 16.83
C GLN A 484 33.08 28.90 17.32
N ARG A 485 32.39 28.12 16.49
CA ARG A 485 31.39 27.16 16.98
C ARG A 485 32.19 25.99 17.54
N VAL A 486 32.28 25.93 18.87
CA VAL A 486 32.98 24.90 19.62
C VAL A 486 32.33 23.55 19.31
N ASP A 487 32.98 22.72 18.49
CA ASP A 487 32.77 21.26 18.36
C ASP A 487 33.26 20.50 19.62
N GLY A 488 33.47 21.20 20.74
CA GLY A 488 33.66 20.61 22.05
C GLY A 488 32.32 20.11 22.56
N VAL A 489 32.13 18.80 22.56
CA VAL A 489 31.04 18.14 23.27
C VAL A 489 31.06 18.64 24.72
N TYR A 490 30.12 19.52 25.07
CA TYR A 490 29.93 19.97 26.45
C TYR A 490 29.68 18.73 27.30
N THR A 491 30.61 18.45 28.22
CA THR A 491 30.49 17.39 29.21
C THR A 491 30.22 18.07 30.55
N PRO A 492 29.07 17.83 31.19
CA PRO A 492 28.77 18.43 32.48
C PRO A 492 29.85 18.07 33.49
N ALA A 493 30.24 19.01 34.35
CA ALA A 493 31.23 18.76 35.39
C ALA A 493 30.79 17.57 36.28
N ALA A 494 31.72 16.64 36.55
CA ALA A 494 31.46 15.48 37.40
C ALA A 494 30.94 15.93 38.78
N GLY A 495 29.78 15.40 39.21
CA GLY A 495 29.11 15.79 40.45
C GLY A 495 28.14 16.98 40.35
N SER A 496 27.98 17.58 39.16
CA SER A 496 26.92 18.58 38.94
C SER A 496 25.52 17.93 38.95
N ALA A 497 24.49 18.72 39.31
CA ALA A 497 23.11 18.27 39.25
C ALA A 497 22.72 17.75 37.85
N GLU A 498 23.27 18.36 36.78
CA GLU A 498 23.07 17.91 35.40
C GLU A 498 23.71 16.53 35.14
N ALA A 499 24.94 16.30 35.60
CA ALA A 499 25.60 14.99 35.49
C ALA A 499 24.82 13.89 36.23
N MET A 500 24.34 14.19 37.44
CA MET A 500 23.52 13.24 38.23
C MET A 500 22.18 12.93 37.55
N TYR A 501 21.52 13.93 36.95
CA TYR A 501 20.31 13.70 36.17
C TYR A 501 20.59 12.88 34.90
N ASN A 502 21.73 13.10 34.24
CA ASN A 502 22.12 12.34 33.05
C ASN A 502 22.41 10.86 33.35
N GLU A 503 23.14 10.56 34.43
CA GLU A 503 23.38 9.17 34.86
C GLU A 503 22.06 8.48 35.24
N LEU A 504 21.22 9.16 36.04
CA LEU A 504 19.92 8.63 36.44
C LEU A 504 19.00 8.41 35.22
N LEU A 505 18.99 9.34 34.26
CA LEU A 505 18.20 9.20 33.03
C LEU A 505 18.71 8.02 32.20
N LYS A 506 20.03 7.83 32.10
CA LYS A 506 20.64 6.71 31.38
C LYS A 506 20.26 5.36 32.02
N ASP A 507 20.31 5.27 33.34
CA ASP A 507 19.93 4.06 34.07
C ASP A 507 18.43 3.75 33.94
N ILE A 508 17.58 4.77 34.02
CA ILE A 508 16.14 4.61 33.84
C ILE A 508 15.82 4.21 32.39
N LEU A 509 16.46 4.83 31.39
CA LEU A 509 16.26 4.50 29.99
C LEU A 509 16.71 3.06 29.67
N LYS A 510 17.85 2.64 30.22
CA LYS A 510 18.31 1.25 30.12
C LYS A 510 17.31 0.28 30.76
N ARG A 511 16.83 0.60 31.97
CA ARG A 511 15.83 -0.23 32.65
C ARG A 511 14.51 -0.27 31.88
N LYS A 512 14.10 0.85 31.28
CA LYS A 512 12.94 0.93 30.41
C LYS A 512 13.10 0.00 29.21
N GLU A 513 14.23 0.04 28.52
CA GLU A 513 14.53 -0.83 27.38
C GLU A 513 14.48 -2.31 27.77
N GLU A 514 15.05 -2.70 28.91
CA GLU A 514 14.98 -4.07 29.42
C GLU A 514 13.52 -4.54 29.64
N LEU A 515 12.68 -3.68 30.21
CA LEU A 515 11.28 -3.98 30.49
C LEU A 515 10.41 -3.97 29.24
N GLU A 516 10.72 -3.11 28.26
CA GLU A 516 10.08 -3.11 26.95
C GLU A 516 10.39 -4.42 26.21
N ASN A 517 11.63 -4.92 26.29
CA ASN A 517 12.01 -6.21 25.73
C ASN A 517 11.32 -7.38 26.44
N GLU A 518 11.25 -7.38 27.77
CA GLU A 518 10.52 -8.40 28.55
C GLU A 518 9.03 -8.39 28.19
N LEU A 519 8.41 -7.22 28.15
CA LEU A 519 7.01 -7.05 27.75
C LEU A 519 6.80 -7.57 26.32
N HIS A 520 7.70 -7.25 25.39
CA HIS A 520 7.60 -7.69 24.02
C HIS A 520 7.62 -9.22 23.89
N ILE A 521 8.53 -9.91 24.59
CA ILE A 521 8.62 -11.38 24.57
C ILE A 521 7.35 -12.02 25.13
N LEU A 522 6.82 -11.48 26.24
CA LEU A 522 5.61 -12.00 26.86
C LEU A 522 4.36 -11.72 26.02
N GLU A 523 4.30 -10.53 25.38
CA GLU A 523 3.26 -10.20 24.41
C GLU A 523 3.32 -11.12 23.19
N GLU A 524 4.50 -11.40 22.63
CA GLU A 524 4.67 -12.35 21.52
C GLU A 524 4.24 -13.77 21.90
N SER A 525 4.57 -14.22 23.10
CA SER A 525 4.20 -15.55 23.60
C SER A 525 2.69 -15.66 23.82
N SER A 526 2.08 -14.62 24.43
CA SER A 526 0.64 -14.52 24.62
C SER A 526 -0.10 -14.40 23.28
N GLU A 527 0.43 -13.62 22.33
CA GLU A 527 -0.09 -13.48 20.98
C GLU A 527 -0.03 -14.83 20.24
N GLY A 528 1.04 -15.62 20.42
CA GLY A 528 1.16 -16.98 19.89
C GLY A 528 0.03 -17.91 20.31
N GLY A 529 -0.36 -17.89 21.60
CA GLY A 529 -1.50 -18.66 22.10
C GLY A 529 -2.84 -18.21 21.51
N ILE A 530 -3.07 -16.90 21.37
CA ILE A 530 -4.28 -16.35 20.74
C ILE A 530 -4.33 -16.70 19.25
N ILE A 531 -3.19 -16.60 18.55
CA ILE A 531 -3.03 -16.97 17.15
C ILE A 531 -3.34 -18.46 16.95
N LEU A 532 -2.81 -19.34 17.80
CA LEU A 532 -3.07 -20.77 17.76
C LEU A 532 -4.56 -21.06 17.95
N LYS A 533 -5.19 -20.44 18.95
CA LYS A 533 -6.63 -20.52 19.17
C LYS A 533 -7.42 -20.09 17.94
N LYS A 534 -7.06 -18.94 17.35
CA LYS A 534 -7.82 -18.39 16.25
C LYS A 534 -7.72 -19.23 14.98
N ARG A 535 -6.53 -19.76 14.67
CA ARG A 535 -6.33 -20.71 13.57
C ARG A 535 -7.04 -22.04 13.82
N TYR A 536 -7.08 -22.53 15.06
CA TYR A 536 -7.88 -23.70 15.43
C TYR A 536 -9.37 -23.47 15.17
N GLU A 537 -9.92 -22.33 15.61
CA GLU A 537 -11.32 -21.95 15.35
C GLU A 537 -11.63 -21.92 13.84
N TYR A 538 -10.76 -21.28 13.05
CA TYR A 538 -10.90 -21.22 11.59
C TYR A 538 -10.81 -22.58 10.91
N PHE A 539 -9.84 -23.40 11.33
CA PHE A 539 -9.70 -24.75 10.81
C PHE A 539 -10.93 -25.59 11.14
N LEU A 540 -11.48 -25.46 12.35
CA LEU A 540 -12.70 -26.15 12.77
C LEU A 540 -13.93 -25.68 11.98
N GLU A 541 -14.11 -24.37 11.78
CA GLU A 541 -15.19 -23.83 10.95
C GLU A 541 -15.13 -24.40 9.52
N GLU A 542 -13.95 -24.40 8.91
CA GLU A 542 -13.73 -24.96 7.57
C GLU A 542 -13.95 -26.47 7.52
N LEU A 543 -13.49 -27.20 8.53
CA LEU A 543 -13.67 -28.65 8.68
C LEU A 543 -15.14 -29.02 8.73
N LEU A 544 -15.94 -28.32 9.54
CA LEU A 544 -17.37 -28.57 9.68
C LEU A 544 -18.15 -28.18 8.41
N ALA A 545 -17.67 -27.18 7.67
CA ALA A 545 -18.25 -26.74 6.40
C ALA A 545 -18.00 -27.70 5.22
N LEU A 546 -17.20 -28.76 5.40
CA LEU A 546 -17.00 -29.77 4.36
C LEU A 546 -18.34 -30.42 3.95
N PRO A 547 -18.60 -30.56 2.64
CA PRO A 547 -19.88 -31.08 2.16
C PRO A 547 -20.06 -32.54 2.59
N GLU A 548 -21.29 -32.92 2.95
CA GLU A 548 -21.64 -34.29 3.34
C GLU A 548 -22.21 -35.11 2.19
N GLN A 549 -22.60 -34.42 1.12
CA GLN A 549 -23.16 -35.01 -0.07
C GLN A 549 -22.21 -34.83 -1.25
N ASN A 550 -22.18 -35.81 -2.12
CA ASN A 550 -21.53 -35.68 -3.42
C ASN A 550 -22.36 -34.78 -4.35
N ARG A 551 -21.83 -34.49 -5.53
CA ARG A 551 -22.50 -33.68 -6.56
C ARG A 551 -23.87 -34.20 -7.01
N TYR A 552 -24.21 -35.45 -6.69
CA TYR A 552 -25.48 -36.09 -6.99
C TYR A 552 -26.47 -36.04 -5.81
N GLY A 553 -26.12 -35.35 -4.72
CA GLY A 553 -26.94 -35.28 -3.50
C GLY A 553 -26.91 -36.55 -2.65
N GLN A 554 -26.04 -37.52 -2.96
CA GLN A 554 -25.88 -38.75 -2.17
C GLN A 554 -24.86 -38.54 -1.06
N LYS A 555 -25.06 -39.18 0.10
CA LYS A 555 -24.09 -39.13 1.20
C LYS A 555 -22.72 -39.66 0.74
N LEU A 556 -21.66 -38.91 1.03
CA LEU A 556 -20.28 -39.29 0.72
C LEU A 556 -19.85 -40.55 1.47
N VAL A 557 -19.21 -41.46 0.74
CA VAL A 557 -18.61 -42.69 1.26
C VAL A 557 -17.09 -42.50 1.36
N VAL A 558 -16.60 -42.45 2.59
CA VAL A 558 -15.19 -42.18 2.92
C VAL A 558 -14.50 -43.49 3.30
N HIS A 559 -13.38 -43.78 2.63
CA HIS A 559 -12.58 -44.98 2.88
C HIS A 559 -12.12 -45.07 4.35
N GLY A 560 -12.17 -46.27 4.92
CA GLY A 560 -11.81 -46.54 6.32
C GLY A 560 -12.80 -46.00 7.36
N LEU A 561 -13.85 -45.29 6.95
CA LEU A 561 -14.92 -44.80 7.83
C LEU A 561 -16.28 -45.40 7.48
N ASP A 562 -16.62 -45.49 6.19
CA ASP A 562 -17.91 -45.96 5.69
C ASP A 562 -17.85 -47.34 5.02
N ASP A 563 -16.68 -47.99 5.03
CA ASP A 563 -16.47 -49.32 4.46
C ASP A 563 -17.31 -50.35 5.22
N LYS A 564 -18.57 -50.52 4.84
CA LYS A 564 -19.42 -51.64 5.27
C LYS A 564 -19.29 -52.78 4.26
N GLU A 565 -19.54 -54.01 4.73
CA GLU A 565 -19.66 -55.18 3.86
C GLU A 565 -20.63 -54.89 2.70
N PRO A 566 -20.34 -55.37 1.46
CA PRO A 566 -21.17 -55.09 0.30
C PRO A 566 -22.62 -55.54 0.55
N GLN A 567 -23.56 -54.59 0.53
CA GLN A 567 -24.99 -54.90 0.60
C GLN A 567 -25.64 -54.77 -0.77
N TRP A 568 -26.47 -55.74 -1.14
CA TRP A 568 -27.28 -55.72 -2.35
C TRP A 568 -28.53 -54.87 -2.14
N THR A 569 -28.77 -53.87 -3.00
CA THR A 569 -30.06 -53.18 -3.09
C THR A 569 -30.90 -53.75 -4.23
N GLU A 570 -32.23 -53.65 -4.14
CA GLU A 570 -33.19 -54.06 -5.19
C GLU A 570 -32.96 -53.33 -6.54
N SER A 571 -32.20 -52.22 -6.53
CA SER A 571 -31.79 -51.44 -7.69
C SER A 571 -30.43 -51.85 -8.30
N GLY A 572 -29.77 -52.89 -7.78
CA GLY A 572 -28.53 -53.42 -8.36
C GLY A 572 -27.30 -52.52 -8.22
N VAL A 573 -27.26 -51.65 -7.20
CA VAL A 573 -26.09 -50.77 -6.96
C VAL A 573 -25.14 -51.42 -5.95
N PHE A 574 -23.90 -51.68 -6.38
CA PHE A 574 -22.80 -52.12 -5.53
C PHE A 574 -22.24 -50.92 -4.74
N LEU A 575 -22.18 -51.00 -3.41
CA LEU A 575 -21.44 -50.04 -2.57
C LEU A 575 -20.40 -50.78 -1.72
N SER A 576 -19.14 -50.68 -2.14
CA SER A 576 -17.95 -51.03 -1.33
C SER A 576 -16.67 -50.31 -1.80
N THR A 577 -16.79 -49.26 -2.63
CA THR A 577 -15.64 -48.45 -3.11
C THR A 577 -15.84 -46.98 -2.74
N PRO A 578 -14.82 -46.28 -2.22
CA PRO A 578 -14.93 -44.90 -1.75
C PRO A 578 -15.18 -43.90 -2.90
N ASP A 579 -15.84 -42.80 -2.56
CA ASP A 579 -16.02 -41.66 -3.47
C ASP A 579 -14.70 -40.90 -3.66
N MET A 580 -14.52 -40.27 -4.82
CA MET A 580 -13.41 -39.34 -5.02
C MET A 580 -13.73 -38.00 -4.36
N LEU A 581 -12.96 -37.64 -3.33
CA LEU A 581 -13.17 -36.42 -2.55
C LEU A 581 -12.53 -35.21 -3.25
N THR A 582 -13.23 -34.08 -3.26
CA THR A 582 -12.68 -32.84 -3.80
C THR A 582 -11.57 -32.32 -2.90
N PHE A 583 -10.33 -32.29 -3.42
CA PHE A 583 -9.18 -31.86 -2.65
C PHE A 583 -9.22 -30.34 -2.33
N SER A 584 -9.19 -30.00 -1.05
CA SER A 584 -9.03 -28.62 -0.61
C SER A 584 -7.56 -28.23 -0.56
N ARG A 585 -7.10 -27.57 -1.63
CA ARG A 585 -5.70 -27.12 -1.79
C ARG A 585 -5.33 -26.07 -0.76
N GLU A 586 -6.28 -25.21 -0.45
CA GLU A 586 -6.17 -24.12 0.50
C GLU A 586 -5.95 -24.66 1.92
N MET A 587 -6.80 -25.58 2.37
CA MET A 587 -6.67 -26.21 3.69
C MET A 587 -5.32 -26.91 3.82
N TYR A 588 -4.87 -27.62 2.77
CA TYR A 588 -3.57 -28.29 2.78
C TYR A 588 -2.42 -27.29 2.89
N ALA A 589 -2.36 -26.28 2.02
CA ALA A 589 -1.24 -25.36 1.96
C ALA A 589 -1.08 -24.49 3.21
N VAL A 590 -2.16 -24.27 3.96
CA VAL A 590 -2.16 -23.39 5.13
C VAL A 590 -2.02 -24.11 6.43
N ASN A 591 -2.60 -25.29 6.55
CA ASN A 591 -2.50 -26.01 7.81
C ASN A 591 -1.23 -26.85 7.85
N ILE A 592 -0.70 -27.33 6.72
CA ILE A 592 0.40 -28.31 6.70
C ILE A 592 1.77 -27.62 6.55
N GLU A 593 2.65 -27.90 7.50
CA GLU A 593 4.06 -27.47 7.52
C GLU A 593 4.94 -28.48 6.78
N SER A 594 4.75 -29.75 7.07
CA SER A 594 5.51 -30.85 6.51
C SER A 594 4.72 -32.15 6.60
N GLY A 595 5.14 -33.15 5.84
CA GLY A 595 4.62 -34.50 6.00
C GLY A 595 5.71 -35.55 5.88
N ARG A 596 5.65 -36.55 6.74
CA ARG A 596 6.52 -37.72 6.69
C ARG A 596 5.73 -38.90 6.16
N VAL A 597 6.13 -39.40 4.99
CA VAL A 597 5.54 -40.59 4.41
C VAL A 597 6.24 -41.82 4.99
N ASP A 598 5.46 -42.76 5.50
CA ASP A 598 5.94 -44.05 6.01
C ASP A 598 5.01 -45.17 5.48
N GLY A 599 5.49 -45.91 4.48
CA GLY A 599 4.68 -46.94 3.82
C GLY A 599 3.43 -46.38 3.13
N ASP A 600 2.26 -46.72 3.66
CA ASP A 600 0.94 -46.27 3.19
C ASP A 600 0.35 -45.14 4.07
N VAL A 601 1.13 -44.66 5.03
CA VAL A 601 0.73 -43.65 6.02
C VAL A 601 1.47 -42.35 5.75
N ILE A 602 0.80 -41.22 5.96
CA ILE A 602 1.43 -39.89 5.97
C ILE A 602 1.17 -39.24 7.32
N HIS A 603 2.25 -38.91 8.02
CA HIS A 603 2.20 -38.11 9.24
C HIS A 603 2.36 -36.65 8.86
N TYR A 604 1.29 -35.86 8.98
CA TYR A 604 1.31 -34.44 8.74
C TYR A 604 1.60 -33.70 10.03
N ARG A 605 2.55 -32.77 9.97
CA ARG A 605 2.74 -31.75 11.01
C ARG A 605 2.13 -30.46 10.52
N THR A 606 1.26 -29.89 11.33
CA THR A 606 0.67 -28.58 11.04
C THR A 606 1.62 -27.45 11.41
N ILE A 607 1.40 -26.26 10.85
CA ILE A 607 2.20 -25.07 11.15
C ILE A 607 2.07 -24.56 12.61
N TYR A 608 1.25 -25.21 13.43
CA TYR A 608 1.13 -24.93 14.87
C TYR A 608 1.49 -26.13 15.75
N GLY A 609 2.17 -27.13 15.19
CA GLY A 609 2.70 -28.25 15.94
C GLY A 609 1.73 -29.41 16.20
N MET A 610 0.47 -29.32 15.77
CA MET A 610 -0.42 -30.49 15.80
C MET A 610 0.02 -31.51 14.76
N GLU A 611 0.03 -32.79 15.13
CA GLU A 611 0.37 -33.90 14.23
C GLU A 611 -0.84 -34.76 13.92
N PHE A 612 -1.14 -35.00 12.64
CA PHE A 612 -2.24 -35.84 12.19
C PHE A 612 -1.77 -36.95 11.26
N THR A 613 -2.55 -38.03 11.19
CA THR A 613 -2.19 -39.21 10.39
C THR A 613 -3.21 -39.45 9.28
N ALA A 614 -2.76 -39.47 8.04
CA ALA A 614 -3.53 -39.86 6.86
C ALA A 614 -3.12 -41.25 6.36
N PHE A 615 -4.06 -41.99 5.77
CA PHE A 615 -3.86 -43.35 5.26
C PHE A 615 -4.08 -43.42 3.74
N GLY A 616 -3.63 -44.50 3.10
CA GLY A 616 -3.86 -44.74 1.68
C GLY A 616 -2.91 -43.98 0.74
N ALA A 617 -1.70 -43.67 1.20
CA ALA A 617 -0.66 -42.92 0.48
C ALA A 617 -0.15 -43.61 -0.80
N ARG A 618 -0.49 -44.90 -1.02
CA ARG A 618 -0.09 -45.68 -2.20
C ARG A 618 -1.22 -45.95 -3.20
N ARG A 619 -2.43 -45.45 -2.92
CA ARG A 619 -3.58 -45.63 -3.81
C ARG A 619 -3.37 -44.99 -5.18
N THR A 620 -4.10 -45.50 -6.15
CA THR A 620 -4.11 -45.00 -7.52
C THR A 620 -5.52 -44.56 -7.88
N ILE A 621 -5.67 -43.85 -9.01
CA ILE A 621 -6.99 -43.43 -9.51
C ILE A 621 -7.97 -44.61 -9.71
N LYS A 622 -7.43 -45.82 -9.87
CA LYS A 622 -8.19 -47.06 -10.06
C LYS A 622 -8.92 -47.53 -8.79
N ASP A 623 -8.62 -46.94 -7.63
CA ASP A 623 -9.19 -47.34 -6.35
C ASP A 623 -10.52 -46.62 -6.02
N PHE A 624 -10.92 -45.64 -6.84
CA PHE A 624 -12.12 -44.81 -6.62
C PHE A 624 -13.29 -45.19 -7.54
N LYS A 625 -14.52 -45.02 -7.01
CA LYS A 625 -15.78 -45.41 -7.67
C LYS A 625 -15.98 -44.80 -9.06
N ASP A 626 -15.64 -43.51 -9.22
CA ASP A 626 -15.83 -42.74 -10.46
C ASP A 626 -15.06 -43.29 -11.67
N TYR A 627 -14.15 -44.24 -11.47
CA TYR A 627 -13.28 -44.82 -12.51
C TYR A 627 -13.51 -46.33 -12.74
N ARG A 628 -14.55 -46.93 -12.13
CA ARG A 628 -14.92 -48.34 -12.30
C ARG A 628 -16.33 -48.47 -12.87
N VAL A 629 -16.46 -49.20 -13.97
CA VAL A 629 -17.77 -49.62 -14.52
C VAL A 629 -17.95 -51.11 -14.19
N TYR A 630 -19.10 -51.48 -13.64
CA TYR A 630 -19.42 -52.88 -13.34
C TYR A 630 -20.23 -53.46 -14.48
N ASP A 631 -19.80 -54.61 -15.00
CA ASP A 631 -20.62 -55.33 -15.97
C ASP A 631 -21.81 -56.03 -15.28
N LYS A 632 -22.71 -56.61 -16.09
CA LYS A 632 -23.92 -57.30 -15.61
C LYS A 632 -23.62 -58.50 -14.69
N ASP A 633 -22.37 -58.97 -14.65
CA ASP A 633 -21.90 -60.06 -13.80
C ASP A 633 -21.22 -59.56 -12.51
N GLY A 634 -21.22 -58.24 -12.27
CA GLY A 634 -20.63 -57.61 -11.09
C GLY A 634 -19.11 -57.54 -11.10
N LYS A 635 -18.45 -57.79 -12.25
CA LYS A 635 -16.98 -57.71 -12.33
C LYS A 635 -16.55 -56.28 -12.65
N PRO A 636 -15.57 -55.72 -11.90
CA PRO A 636 -15.08 -54.37 -12.17
C PRO A 636 -14.29 -54.37 -13.48
N LYS A 637 -14.71 -53.51 -14.42
CA LYS A 637 -13.97 -53.18 -15.64
C LYS A 637 -13.54 -51.71 -15.61
N PHE A 638 -12.33 -51.44 -16.10
CA PHE A 638 -11.96 -50.07 -16.45
C PHE A 638 -12.85 -49.64 -17.60
N ALA A 639 -13.33 -48.39 -17.58
CA ALA A 639 -14.10 -47.86 -18.69
C ALA A 639 -13.22 -47.81 -19.96
N GLU A 640 -13.33 -48.84 -20.80
CA GLU A 640 -12.67 -48.87 -22.10
C GLU A 640 -13.56 -48.13 -23.10
N ASN A 641 -13.09 -46.95 -23.50
CA ASN A 641 -13.45 -46.16 -24.67
C ASN A 641 -14.84 -45.50 -24.76
N GLU A 642 -15.83 -45.87 -23.96
CA GLU A 642 -17.08 -45.10 -23.81
C GLU A 642 -17.57 -45.30 -22.37
N ALA A 643 -17.50 -44.24 -21.56
CA ALA A 643 -18.00 -44.24 -20.20
C ALA A 643 -19.14 -43.22 -20.10
N GLU A 644 -20.29 -43.61 -19.57
CA GLU A 644 -21.26 -42.61 -19.10
C GLU A 644 -20.77 -42.07 -17.75
N ILE A 645 -20.25 -40.86 -17.74
CA ILE A 645 -19.95 -40.12 -16.52
C ILE A 645 -21.01 -39.03 -16.44
N LEU A 646 -21.78 -38.97 -15.33
CA LEU A 646 -22.87 -38.01 -15.16
C LEU A 646 -24.08 -38.19 -16.11
N GLY A 647 -24.25 -39.36 -16.74
CA GLY A 647 -25.33 -39.59 -17.71
C GLY A 647 -25.03 -39.03 -19.10
N GLU A 648 -23.77 -38.63 -19.34
CA GLU A 648 -23.28 -38.19 -20.65
C GLU A 648 -22.10 -39.07 -21.08
N SER A 649 -22.06 -39.37 -22.39
CA SER A 649 -21.03 -40.21 -23.00
C SER A 649 -19.69 -39.49 -23.06
N VAL A 650 -18.70 -39.98 -22.32
CA VAL A 650 -17.33 -39.44 -22.29
C VAL A 650 -16.38 -40.37 -23.05
N GLN A 651 -15.60 -39.80 -23.97
CA GLN A 651 -14.47 -40.47 -24.61
C GLN A 651 -13.17 -40.25 -23.82
N VAL A 652 -12.60 -41.35 -23.29
CA VAL A 652 -11.30 -41.34 -22.61
C VAL A 652 -10.20 -41.63 -23.62
N GLU A 653 -9.52 -40.60 -24.12
CA GLU A 653 -8.45 -40.77 -25.11
C GLU A 653 -7.07 -40.95 -24.44
N TYR A 654 -6.46 -42.14 -24.60
CA TYR A 654 -5.08 -42.39 -24.19
C TYR A 654 -4.10 -41.80 -25.23
N ARG A 655 -3.54 -40.61 -24.98
CA ARG A 655 -2.48 -40.06 -25.85
C ARG A 655 -1.19 -40.90 -25.76
N LYS A 656 -0.93 -41.71 -26.81
CA LYS A 656 0.38 -42.32 -27.06
C LYS A 656 1.46 -41.24 -27.21
N ARG A 657 2.60 -41.42 -26.54
CA ARG A 657 3.82 -40.67 -26.87
C ARG A 657 4.29 -41.03 -28.28
N ARG A 658 4.79 -40.02 -29.00
CA ARG A 658 5.71 -40.18 -30.14
C ARG A 658 6.93 -40.98 -29.65
N ASN A 659 6.90 -42.30 -29.85
CA ASN A 659 8.04 -43.22 -30.03
C ASN A 659 7.61 -44.71 -29.95
N GLY A 660 6.50 -45.05 -30.60
CA GLY A 660 6.27 -46.40 -31.14
C GLY A 660 6.16 -47.60 -30.20
N LYS A 661 6.40 -47.48 -28.88
CA LYS A 661 6.21 -48.59 -27.93
C LYS A 661 4.91 -48.44 -27.18
N LYS A 662 3.99 -49.40 -27.38
CA LYS A 662 2.81 -49.61 -26.55
C LYS A 662 3.26 -49.91 -25.10
N ILE A 663 2.64 -49.24 -24.14
CA ILE A 663 2.06 -49.93 -22.97
C ILE A 663 0.61 -49.50 -22.97
#